data_AF-A0A565BHF1-F1
#
_entry.id   AF-A0A565BHF1-F1
#
_cell.length_a   1.000
_cell.length_b   1.000
_cell.length_c   1.000
_cell.angle_alpha   90.00
_cell.angle_beta   90.00
_cell.angle_gamma   90.00
#
_symmetry.space_group_name_H-M   'P 1'
#
loop_
_entity.id
_entity.type
_entity.pdbx_description
1 polymer ?
#
loop_
_entity_poly.entity_id
_entity_poly.type
_entity_poly.pdbx_seq_one_letter_code
_entity_poly.pdbx_strand_id
1 'polypeptide(L)'
;METQLSNADANLSLGAKTNTKINGSRPEDPMDDQDRPLDIEYVEKILNYEFKDKSLLQEAFTDATFYENRDSYERLEFIGDTVLNLVITRYLYFVYPDSSPGLLTNLRAVNVDTEKLARVAVKHNLYRCLRHKKPLLEDQILEFAKAIEGYPLHSRGLLKVPKSLADIVESTIGALFIDSNSIETVWEVVKPLLEPIIPLEKLVNHPMTQLYEMCQKKNLKVRLDDSTWEVDKNIRVFIEDHLVGRGHHLVKKDSAHFELLEMDFELRSAREKLEREQRERKERAKLKLEREKRAKEAAIKQREAIEASQRARRLDAIEAQIKADEHMQESLVVGGGIVFERVFQAVPFQGIGDKIKLPTSCFTELSDQGAFDKGPLYFELSVVDHADNKKTTHSGVLEFTADDGTVGLPPHVWSNLFSMHDPMDVPLVQIRYIRLPKGSYAKLQPDNLGFSDLPNHKAILETILRQHATLSLDDVLSVSYGQVSYKLQVLELKPAFSISVLETDIEVDIVSPDIVSDQPNQHVLRPLQFGKSESGTVEEGQYDYYKFTMDEAAVEKVLAGNIKVIVKIDVEKDGADTDLYVSKHPVLFPSLNQHEWSSHDVGSKTLILGSKERALSSGTYSIGVYGFKGTVKYQVSVLVQESSDGAKVGERALSSSSDVDTVECRNCKHSIPSRSIRLHEAYCSRHNIVCNHPGCGIVLRVEEAKNHLHCEKCGQALQPTEMEKHLKVFHEPLTCGCGIVLEKEQMVQHQARDCPLRLIACRFCGDMVEAGNSAADTRDRMRGMSEHESTCGSRTAPCDSCGRSVMLKDMDIHQIAVHGKSS
;
A
#
# COMPACT_ATOMS: atom_id res chain seq x y z
N MET A 1 55.15 -38.55 -20.12
CA MET A 1 56.54 -38.76 -19.64
C MET A 1 56.42 -39.56 -18.36
N GLU A 2 57.01 -40.75 -18.38
CA GLU A 2 56.94 -41.83 -17.37
C GLU A 2 57.35 -41.36 -15.96
N THR A 3 56.74 -41.85 -14.89
CA THR A 3 57.22 -42.88 -13.92
C THR A 3 56.61 -42.47 -12.57
N GLN A 4 56.34 -43.27 -11.53
CA GLN A 4 56.46 -44.67 -11.18
C GLN A 4 55.61 -44.84 -9.90
N LEU A 5 55.13 -46.06 -9.65
CA LEU A 5 54.54 -46.48 -8.37
C LEU A 5 55.57 -46.44 -7.23
N SER A 6 55.13 -46.14 -6.01
CA SER A 6 55.63 -46.80 -4.81
C SER A 6 54.56 -46.89 -3.72
N ASN A 7 54.27 -48.13 -3.32
CA ASN A 7 53.62 -48.49 -2.06
C ASN A 7 54.56 -48.17 -0.89
N ALA A 8 54.02 -47.78 0.26
CA ALA A 8 54.55 -48.19 1.56
C ALA A 8 53.53 -47.95 2.68
N ASP A 9 53.32 -49.01 3.45
CA ASP A 9 52.50 -49.13 4.65
C ASP A 9 52.86 -48.13 5.75
N ALA A 10 51.86 -47.66 6.50
CA ALA A 10 52.06 -46.98 7.78
C ALA A 10 51.37 -47.77 8.91
N ASN A 11 52.17 -48.63 9.53
CA ASN A 11 51.88 -49.24 10.83
C ASN A 11 51.87 -48.18 11.94
N LEU A 12 50.95 -48.35 12.89
CA LEU A 12 50.96 -47.74 14.20
C LEU A 12 52.29 -48.03 14.92
N SER A 13 52.92 -47.00 15.50
CA SER A 13 53.74 -47.20 16.70
C SER A 13 53.66 -46.01 17.66
N LEU A 14 53.35 -46.34 18.92
CA LEU A 14 53.57 -45.50 20.09
C LEU A 14 55.06 -45.52 20.43
N GLY A 15 55.63 -44.38 20.88
CA GLY A 15 56.88 -44.44 21.62
C GLY A 15 57.67 -43.14 21.81
N ALA A 16 57.60 -42.63 23.05
CA ALA A 16 58.71 -42.13 23.85
C ALA A 16 59.29 -40.70 23.61
N LYS A 17 59.30 -39.98 24.74
CA LYS A 17 59.88 -38.67 25.03
C LYS A 17 61.40 -38.65 24.87
N THR A 18 61.95 -37.53 24.38
CA THR A 18 63.28 -37.03 24.74
C THR A 18 63.20 -35.56 25.13
N ASN A 19 64.01 -35.20 26.13
CA ASN A 19 63.90 -34.00 26.96
C ASN A 19 65.17 -33.15 26.76
N THR A 20 65.03 -31.88 26.38
CA THR A 20 66.12 -30.89 26.49
C THR A 20 65.54 -29.55 26.94
N LYS A 21 65.97 -29.11 28.12
CA LYS A 21 65.61 -27.88 28.86
C LYS A 21 65.91 -26.61 28.03
N ILE A 22 65.23 -25.47 28.26
CA ILE A 22 65.67 -24.40 29.19
C ILE A 22 64.56 -23.32 29.38
N ASN A 23 64.37 -22.91 30.64
CA ASN A 23 63.80 -21.67 31.22
C ASN A 23 62.29 -21.34 31.17
N GLY A 24 61.58 -21.68 32.26
CA GLY A 24 61.28 -20.71 33.33
C GLY A 24 60.01 -19.86 33.27
N SER A 25 58.88 -20.39 33.77
CA SER A 25 57.89 -19.67 34.62
C SER A 25 56.79 -20.64 35.10
N ARG A 26 56.40 -20.48 36.38
CA ARG A 26 55.24 -20.97 37.17
C ARG A 26 54.30 -22.06 36.58
N PRO A 27 53.85 -23.05 37.39
CA PRO A 27 52.92 -24.08 36.92
C PRO A 27 51.53 -23.47 36.71
N GLU A 28 51.10 -23.39 35.45
CA GLU A 28 49.70 -23.28 35.11
C GLU A 28 49.07 -24.68 35.26
N ASP A 29 47.88 -24.73 35.84
CA ASP A 29 47.06 -25.91 36.03
C ASP A 29 46.95 -26.74 34.74
N PRO A 30 46.74 -28.07 34.82
CA PRO A 30 46.55 -28.88 33.62
C PRO A 30 45.24 -28.44 32.94
N MET A 31 45.36 -27.64 31.87
CA MET A 31 44.25 -27.39 30.95
C MET A 31 43.76 -28.75 30.43
N ASP A 32 42.46 -28.99 30.62
CA ASP A 32 41.73 -30.13 30.09
C ASP A 32 41.95 -30.23 28.57
N ASP A 33 42.20 -31.43 28.04
CA ASP A 33 42.47 -31.68 26.60
C ASP A 33 41.27 -31.27 25.70
N GLN A 34 40.14 -30.93 26.32
CA GLN A 34 38.90 -30.48 25.69
C GLN A 34 38.84 -28.98 25.36
N ASP A 35 39.80 -28.15 25.78
CA ASP A 35 39.84 -26.70 25.45
C ASP A 35 40.84 -26.34 24.32
N ARG A 36 41.22 -27.32 23.50
CA ARG A 36 42.15 -27.09 22.38
C ARG A 36 41.52 -26.11 21.36
N PRO A 37 42.22 -25.02 20.98
CA PRO A 37 41.71 -24.10 19.97
C PRO A 37 41.56 -24.81 18.61
N LEU A 38 40.45 -24.52 17.91
CA LEU A 38 40.17 -25.03 16.57
C LEU A 38 41.33 -24.66 15.62
N ASP A 39 41.90 -25.65 14.94
CA ASP A 39 42.89 -25.42 13.88
C ASP A 39 42.19 -24.97 12.58
N ILE A 40 41.90 -23.68 12.53
CA ILE A 40 41.21 -23.04 11.40
C ILE A 40 42.04 -23.15 10.12
N GLU A 41 43.36 -23.03 10.22
CA GLU A 41 44.27 -23.15 9.07
C GLU A 41 44.23 -24.54 8.44
N TYR A 42 44.07 -25.59 9.26
CA TYR A 42 43.91 -26.95 8.76
C TYR A 42 42.66 -27.11 7.90
N VAL A 43 41.53 -26.55 8.36
CA VAL A 43 40.25 -26.63 7.62
C VAL A 43 40.29 -25.76 6.36
N GLU A 44 40.85 -24.55 6.42
CA GLU A 44 41.06 -23.69 5.25
C GLU A 44 41.92 -24.38 4.17
N LYS A 45 42.95 -25.15 4.57
CA LYS A 45 43.79 -25.95 3.67
C LYS A 45 43.04 -27.11 3.02
N ILE A 46 42.14 -27.78 3.74
CA ILE A 46 41.31 -28.86 3.19
C ILE A 46 40.33 -28.31 2.15
N LEU A 47 39.69 -27.18 2.46
CA LEU A 47 38.71 -26.54 1.59
C LEU A 47 39.37 -25.81 0.42
N ASN A 48 40.68 -25.50 0.52
CA ASN A 48 41.38 -24.62 -0.41
C ASN A 48 40.64 -23.26 -0.57
N TYR A 49 40.15 -22.74 0.57
CA TYR A 49 39.40 -21.49 0.68
C TYR A 49 39.81 -20.78 1.96
N GLU A 50 40.11 -19.48 1.86
CA GLU A 50 40.47 -18.63 3.00
C GLU A 50 39.23 -17.82 3.41
N PHE A 51 38.77 -18.00 4.65
CA PHE A 51 37.56 -17.35 5.17
C PHE A 51 37.86 -15.89 5.52
N LYS A 52 36.98 -14.98 5.09
CA LYS A 52 37.04 -13.58 5.52
C LYS A 52 36.66 -13.47 7.00
N ASP A 53 35.63 -14.20 7.41
CA ASP A 53 35.21 -14.32 8.80
C ASP A 53 35.51 -15.71 9.36
N LYS A 54 36.63 -15.81 10.09
CA LYS A 54 37.07 -17.06 10.74
C LYS A 54 36.13 -17.51 11.87
N SER A 55 35.23 -16.65 12.35
CA SER A 55 34.25 -17.01 13.37
C SER A 55 33.18 -17.96 12.85
N LEU A 56 32.83 -17.88 11.56
CA LEU A 56 31.88 -18.80 10.91
C LEU A 56 32.40 -20.24 10.94
N LEU A 57 33.71 -20.44 10.74
CA LEU A 57 34.31 -21.76 10.83
C LEU A 57 34.39 -22.26 12.28
N GLN A 58 34.56 -21.35 13.24
CA GLN A 58 34.47 -21.69 14.65
C GLN A 58 33.06 -22.18 15.01
N GLU A 59 32.02 -21.48 14.55
CA GLU A 59 30.61 -21.88 14.74
C GLU A 59 30.32 -23.24 14.07
N ALA A 60 30.73 -23.43 12.81
CA ALA A 60 30.50 -24.65 12.03
C ALA A 60 31.03 -25.94 12.70
N PHE A 61 32.08 -25.84 13.51
CA PHE A 61 32.68 -26.97 14.23
C PHE A 61 32.34 -27.01 15.73
N THR A 62 31.28 -26.33 16.17
CA THR A 62 30.87 -26.30 17.59
C THR A 62 29.52 -26.94 17.82
N ASP A 63 29.53 -28.07 18.53
CA ASP A 63 28.32 -28.75 18.96
C ASP A 63 27.68 -28.02 20.15
N ALA A 64 26.34 -28.05 20.22
CA ALA A 64 25.57 -27.44 21.32
C ALA A 64 25.99 -27.96 22.72
N THR A 65 26.59 -29.16 22.80
CA THR A 65 27.10 -29.71 24.06
C THR A 65 28.39 -29.05 24.57
N PHE A 66 29.07 -28.21 23.80
CA PHE A 66 30.38 -27.67 24.16
C PHE A 66 30.31 -26.49 25.14
N TYR A 67 29.45 -25.50 24.91
CA TYR A 67 29.22 -24.35 25.81
C TYR A 67 27.75 -23.91 25.81
N GLU A 68 27.15 -23.80 27.00
CA GLU A 68 25.85 -23.15 27.18
C GLU A 68 26.02 -21.63 26.91
N ASN A 69 25.30 -21.09 25.91
CA ASN A 69 25.30 -19.67 25.47
C ASN A 69 26.22 -19.24 24.30
N ARG A 70 26.57 -20.13 23.36
CA ARG A 70 27.20 -19.77 22.07
C ARG A 70 26.37 -20.33 20.90
N ASP A 71 26.45 -19.68 19.75
CA ASP A 71 25.88 -20.20 18.50
C ASP A 71 26.48 -21.60 18.18
N SER A 72 25.60 -22.58 17.99
CA SER A 72 25.93 -23.95 17.57
C SER A 72 26.00 -24.02 16.05
N TYR A 73 26.60 -25.08 15.50
CA TYR A 73 26.62 -25.30 14.06
C TYR A 73 25.23 -25.46 13.43
N GLU A 74 24.16 -25.64 14.22
CA GLU A 74 22.81 -25.99 13.75
C GLU A 74 22.19 -24.93 12.80
N ARG A 75 22.50 -23.64 13.02
CA ARG A 75 22.04 -22.56 12.12
C ARG A 75 22.73 -22.62 10.76
N LEU A 76 24.03 -22.89 10.77
CA LEU A 76 24.82 -23.06 9.56
C LEU A 76 24.49 -24.38 8.85
N GLU A 77 24.21 -25.45 9.58
CA GLU A 77 23.72 -26.74 9.07
C GLU A 77 22.42 -26.55 8.27
N PHE A 78 21.45 -25.84 8.84
CA PHE A 78 20.17 -25.57 8.18
C PHE A 78 20.33 -24.89 6.81
N ILE A 79 21.19 -23.88 6.73
CA ILE A 79 21.49 -23.19 5.47
C ILE A 79 22.30 -24.10 4.54
N GLY A 80 23.27 -24.81 5.11
CA GLY A 80 24.17 -25.73 4.44
C GLY A 80 23.46 -26.86 3.70
N ASP A 81 22.48 -27.51 4.33
CA ASP A 81 21.66 -28.57 3.70
C ASP A 81 20.90 -28.03 2.47
N THR A 82 20.32 -26.84 2.58
CA THR A 82 19.60 -26.21 1.46
C THR A 82 20.55 -25.91 0.30
N VAL A 83 21.71 -25.31 0.59
CA VAL A 83 22.73 -24.96 -0.43
C VAL A 83 23.31 -26.22 -1.06
N LEU A 84 23.64 -27.25 -0.28
CA LEU A 84 24.13 -28.54 -0.75
C LEU A 84 23.12 -29.20 -1.70
N ASN A 85 21.84 -29.26 -1.32
CA ASN A 85 20.78 -29.78 -2.17
C ASN A 85 20.68 -29.01 -3.49
N LEU A 86 20.79 -27.68 -3.46
CA LEU A 86 20.74 -26.85 -4.64
C LEU A 86 21.92 -27.11 -5.59
N VAL A 87 23.16 -27.09 -5.09
CA VAL A 87 24.36 -27.27 -5.93
C VAL A 87 24.46 -28.67 -6.52
N ILE A 88 24.10 -29.71 -5.74
CA ILE A 88 24.04 -31.09 -6.23
C ILE A 88 22.92 -31.27 -7.24
N THR A 89 21.72 -30.72 -6.98
CA THR A 89 20.61 -30.78 -7.95
C THR A 89 21.01 -30.12 -9.27
N ARG A 90 21.62 -28.93 -9.21
CA ARG A 90 22.10 -28.20 -10.38
C ARG A 90 23.16 -29.01 -11.14
N TYR A 91 24.13 -29.60 -10.45
CA TYR A 91 25.14 -30.46 -11.07
C TYR A 91 24.51 -31.67 -11.78
N LEU A 92 23.62 -32.40 -11.10
CA LEU A 92 22.98 -33.59 -11.65
C LEU A 92 22.11 -33.26 -12.86
N TYR A 93 21.40 -32.12 -12.83
CA TYR A 93 20.59 -31.64 -13.96
C TYR A 93 21.42 -31.44 -15.23
N PHE A 94 22.62 -30.84 -15.11
CA PHE A 94 23.49 -30.59 -16.26
C PHE A 94 24.28 -31.82 -16.71
N VAL A 95 24.64 -32.71 -15.80
CA VAL A 95 25.38 -33.94 -16.13
C VAL A 95 24.48 -35.01 -16.73
N TYR A 96 23.20 -35.04 -16.35
CA TYR A 96 22.23 -36.04 -16.80
C TYR A 96 20.96 -35.41 -17.41
N PRO A 97 21.07 -34.65 -18.51
CA PRO A 97 19.94 -33.90 -19.09
C PRO A 97 18.77 -34.79 -19.55
N ASP A 98 19.06 -36.02 -19.95
CA ASP A 98 18.06 -36.97 -20.47
C ASP A 98 17.46 -37.90 -19.38
N SER A 99 17.83 -37.70 -18.11
CA SER A 99 17.36 -38.56 -17.01
C SER A 99 15.99 -38.13 -16.49
N SER A 100 15.16 -39.12 -16.15
CA SER A 100 13.83 -38.85 -15.60
C SER A 100 13.88 -38.15 -14.23
N PRO A 101 12.87 -37.33 -13.87
CA PRO A 101 12.81 -36.66 -12.57
C PRO A 101 12.94 -37.60 -11.36
N GLY A 102 12.39 -38.81 -11.45
CA GLY A 102 12.51 -39.82 -10.39
C GLY A 102 13.93 -40.33 -10.20
N LEU A 103 14.68 -40.53 -11.30
CA LEU A 103 16.09 -40.93 -11.24
C LEU A 103 16.97 -39.82 -10.68
N LEU A 104 16.74 -38.57 -11.10
CA LEU A 104 17.44 -37.39 -10.56
C LEU A 104 17.19 -37.21 -9.06
N THR A 105 15.96 -37.46 -8.61
CA THR A 105 15.60 -37.41 -7.17
C THR A 105 16.34 -38.48 -6.38
N ASN A 106 16.40 -39.72 -6.88
CA ASN A 106 17.14 -40.81 -6.25
C ASN A 106 18.66 -40.55 -6.24
N LEU A 107 19.20 -40.02 -7.33
CA LEU A 107 20.60 -39.62 -7.43
C LEU A 107 20.97 -38.54 -6.41
N ARG A 108 20.12 -37.52 -6.28
CA ARG A 108 20.30 -36.47 -5.28
C ARG A 108 20.31 -37.08 -3.89
N ALA A 109 19.28 -37.85 -3.54
CA ALA A 109 19.12 -38.44 -2.21
C ALA A 109 20.34 -39.26 -1.77
N VAL A 110 20.96 -40.03 -2.68
CA VAL A 110 22.16 -40.83 -2.36
C VAL A 110 23.42 -39.97 -2.22
N ASN A 111 23.49 -38.82 -2.89
CA ASN A 111 24.66 -37.93 -2.85
C ASN A 111 24.62 -36.89 -1.73
N VAL A 112 23.45 -36.64 -1.15
CA VAL A 112 23.24 -35.77 0.03
C VAL A 112 22.86 -36.58 1.28
N ASP A 113 22.97 -37.90 1.24
CA ASP A 113 22.64 -38.76 2.38
C ASP A 113 23.60 -38.53 3.56
N THR A 114 23.09 -38.67 4.79
CA THR A 114 23.87 -38.54 6.03
C THR A 114 25.11 -39.44 6.03
N GLU A 115 25.02 -40.67 5.51
CA GLU A 115 26.17 -41.58 5.42
C GLU A 115 27.22 -41.05 4.44
N LYS A 116 26.79 -40.52 3.29
CA LYS A 116 27.69 -39.95 2.28
C LYS A 116 28.47 -38.76 2.82
N LEU A 117 27.81 -37.87 3.58
CA LEU A 117 28.42 -36.69 4.17
C LEU A 117 29.34 -37.07 5.36
N ALA A 118 28.91 -38.00 6.20
CA ALA A 118 29.77 -38.51 7.28
C ALA A 118 31.07 -39.17 6.75
N ARG A 119 31.00 -39.86 5.61
CA ARG A 119 32.20 -40.39 4.92
C ARG A 119 33.15 -39.30 4.47
N VAL A 120 32.62 -38.15 4.03
CA VAL A 120 33.42 -36.97 3.65
C VAL A 120 34.15 -36.42 4.88
N ALA A 121 33.45 -36.28 6.02
CA ALA A 121 34.06 -35.84 7.27
C ALA A 121 35.19 -36.77 7.75
N VAL A 122 35.02 -38.10 7.62
CA VAL A 122 36.06 -39.08 7.97
C VAL A 122 37.23 -39.01 6.99
N LYS A 123 36.96 -38.98 5.68
CA LYS A 123 37.97 -38.95 4.61
C LYS A 123 38.93 -37.77 4.76
N HIS A 124 38.40 -36.60 5.12
CA HIS A 124 39.19 -35.37 5.28
C HIS A 124 39.60 -35.10 6.73
N ASN A 125 39.32 -36.03 7.66
CA ASN A 125 39.60 -35.89 9.09
C ASN A 125 38.97 -34.64 9.77
N LEU A 126 37.86 -34.13 9.23
CA LEU A 126 37.14 -32.98 9.78
C LEU A 126 36.57 -33.24 11.18
N TYR A 127 36.31 -34.51 11.51
CA TYR A 127 35.85 -34.90 12.86
C TYR A 127 36.81 -34.51 13.98
N ARG A 128 38.10 -34.31 13.69
CA ARG A 128 39.11 -33.87 14.68
C ARG A 128 38.96 -32.42 15.10
N CYS A 129 38.29 -31.62 14.26
CA CYS A 129 38.04 -30.21 14.49
C CYS A 129 36.73 -29.99 15.25
N LEU A 130 35.87 -31.01 15.37
CA LEU A 130 34.59 -30.92 16.05
C LEU A 130 34.76 -30.78 17.57
N ARG A 131 34.26 -29.68 18.12
CA ARG A 131 34.24 -29.39 19.56
C ARG A 131 32.92 -29.90 20.16
N HIS A 132 32.99 -30.88 21.06
CA HIS A 132 31.81 -31.50 21.67
C HIS A 132 32.12 -32.04 23.08
N LYS A 133 31.07 -32.28 23.89
CA LYS A 133 31.18 -32.97 25.21
C LYS A 133 30.44 -34.32 25.25
N LYS A 134 30.14 -34.90 24.08
CA LYS A 134 29.45 -36.19 23.94
C LYS A 134 30.37 -37.38 24.29
N PRO A 135 30.07 -38.20 25.32
CA PRO A 135 30.99 -39.21 25.87
C PRO A 135 31.20 -40.47 25.02
N LEU A 136 30.42 -40.66 23.94
CA LEU A 136 30.49 -41.86 23.07
C LEU A 136 30.75 -41.53 21.60
N LEU A 137 30.94 -40.25 21.25
CA LEU A 137 31.02 -39.84 19.85
C LEU A 137 32.32 -40.34 19.20
N GLU A 138 33.45 -40.28 19.92
CA GLU A 138 34.74 -40.77 19.42
C GLU A 138 34.72 -42.28 19.10
N ASP A 139 34.15 -43.10 19.99
CA ASP A 139 34.01 -44.55 19.77
C ASP A 139 33.12 -44.84 18.55
N GLN A 140 32.03 -44.09 18.39
CA GLN A 140 31.13 -44.23 17.24
C GLN A 140 31.80 -43.83 15.92
N ILE A 141 32.63 -42.78 15.93
CA ILE A 141 33.42 -42.36 14.77
C ILE A 141 34.43 -43.45 14.40
N LEU A 142 35.11 -44.05 15.38
CA LEU A 142 36.09 -45.11 15.13
C LEU A 142 35.44 -46.39 14.61
N GLU A 143 34.28 -46.79 15.14
CA GLU A 143 33.50 -47.92 14.64
C GLU A 143 33.04 -47.67 13.20
N PHE A 144 32.54 -46.48 12.91
CA PHE A 144 32.09 -46.08 11.57
C PHE A 144 33.26 -46.06 10.57
N ALA A 145 34.41 -45.48 10.94
CA ALA A 145 35.60 -45.43 10.10
C ALA A 145 36.09 -46.82 9.68
N LYS A 146 36.06 -47.81 10.59
CA LYS A 146 36.38 -49.21 10.28
C LYS A 146 35.32 -49.87 9.40
N ALA A 147 34.03 -49.57 9.65
CA ALA A 147 32.94 -50.21 8.93
C ALA A 147 32.80 -49.73 7.46
N ILE A 148 33.29 -48.53 7.15
CA ILE A 148 33.33 -47.96 5.79
C ILE A 148 34.15 -48.84 4.81
N GLU A 149 35.20 -49.53 5.27
CA GLU A 149 36.03 -50.39 4.41
C GLU A 149 35.23 -51.54 3.77
N GLY A 150 34.19 -52.02 4.44
CA GLY A 150 33.29 -53.07 3.93
C GLY A 150 32.30 -52.59 2.85
N TYR A 151 32.16 -51.27 2.69
CA TYR A 151 31.20 -50.64 1.79
C TYR A 151 31.84 -49.41 1.12
N PRO A 152 32.59 -49.58 0.01
CA PRO A 152 33.48 -48.54 -0.52
C PRO A 152 32.78 -47.28 -1.05
N LEU A 153 31.48 -47.33 -1.35
CA LEU A 153 30.74 -46.19 -1.92
C LEU A 153 29.61 -45.71 -1.00
N HIS A 154 28.74 -46.63 -0.60
CA HIS A 154 27.59 -46.35 0.26
C HIS A 154 27.05 -47.67 0.80
N SER A 155 26.57 -47.71 2.04
CA SER A 155 25.97 -48.91 2.65
C SER A 155 24.44 -48.97 2.48
N ARG A 156 23.81 -47.85 2.11
CA ARG A 156 22.35 -47.69 1.91
C ARG A 156 21.59 -48.00 3.22
N GLY A 157 22.10 -47.49 4.34
CA GLY A 157 21.48 -47.60 5.66
C GLY A 157 21.90 -48.83 6.49
N LEU A 158 22.92 -49.57 6.05
CA LEU A 158 23.44 -50.74 6.78
C LEU A 158 24.46 -50.37 7.86
N LEU A 159 25.01 -49.16 7.82
CA LEU A 159 25.94 -48.63 8.81
C LEU A 159 25.23 -47.68 9.77
N LYS A 160 25.61 -47.75 11.05
CA LYS A 160 25.20 -46.76 12.05
C LYS A 160 26.12 -45.54 11.92
N VAL A 161 25.54 -44.42 11.47
CA VAL A 161 26.28 -43.19 11.17
C VAL A 161 26.17 -42.21 12.35
N PRO A 162 27.28 -41.65 12.85
CA PRO A 162 27.24 -40.52 13.78
C PRO A 162 26.78 -39.26 13.04
N LYS A 163 25.57 -38.77 13.35
CA LYS A 163 24.95 -37.64 12.64
C LYS A 163 25.79 -36.37 12.63
N SER A 164 26.43 -36.05 13.76
CA SER A 164 27.31 -34.90 13.91
C SER A 164 28.47 -34.84 12.90
N LEU A 165 28.79 -35.93 12.19
CA LEU A 165 29.74 -35.91 11.07
C LEU A 165 29.15 -35.35 9.77
N ALA A 166 27.87 -35.60 9.50
CA ALA A 166 27.17 -35.01 8.38
C ALA A 166 26.90 -33.52 8.68
N ASP A 167 26.40 -33.24 9.88
CA ASP A 167 26.01 -31.89 10.32
C ASP A 167 27.18 -30.90 10.20
N ILE A 168 28.42 -31.31 10.54
CA ILE A 168 29.61 -30.44 10.38
C ILE A 168 30.01 -30.19 8.91
N VAL A 169 29.69 -31.10 8.00
CA VAL A 169 29.94 -30.90 6.57
C VAL A 169 28.91 -29.91 6.03
N GLU A 170 27.64 -30.07 6.40
CA GLU A 170 26.57 -29.14 6.04
C GLU A 170 26.84 -27.75 6.61
N SER A 171 27.18 -27.65 7.89
CA SER A 171 27.50 -26.36 8.53
C SER A 171 28.73 -25.69 7.90
N THR A 172 29.74 -26.46 7.47
CA THR A 172 30.90 -25.92 6.73
C THR A 172 30.48 -25.35 5.37
N ILE A 173 29.56 -26.02 4.67
CA ILE A 173 28.99 -25.51 3.40
C ILE A 173 28.17 -24.25 3.65
N GLY A 174 27.38 -24.22 4.74
CA GLY A 174 26.64 -23.04 5.17
C GLY A 174 27.56 -21.85 5.46
N ALA A 175 28.63 -22.07 6.24
CA ALA A 175 29.65 -21.07 6.54
C ALA A 175 30.29 -20.51 5.26
N LEU A 176 30.67 -21.40 4.33
CA LEU A 176 31.26 -21.02 3.05
C LEU A 176 30.29 -20.16 2.21
N PHE A 177 29.01 -20.51 2.19
CA PHE A 177 28.01 -19.74 1.46
C PHE A 177 27.82 -18.35 2.05
N ILE A 178 27.78 -18.22 3.39
CA ILE A 178 27.65 -16.93 4.07
C ILE A 178 28.89 -16.04 3.84
N ASP A 179 30.10 -16.62 3.89
CA ASP A 179 31.35 -15.88 3.71
C ASP A 179 31.59 -15.43 2.25
N SER A 180 31.27 -16.31 1.30
CA SER A 180 31.48 -16.05 -0.14
C SER A 180 30.34 -15.28 -0.80
N ASN A 181 29.11 -15.42 -0.29
CA ASN A 181 27.86 -14.93 -0.90
C ASN A 181 27.71 -15.34 -2.39
N SER A 182 28.23 -16.52 -2.76
CA SER A 182 28.34 -16.98 -4.15
C SER A 182 28.15 -18.48 -4.27
N ILE A 183 27.14 -18.92 -5.02
CA ILE A 183 26.83 -20.34 -5.24
C ILE A 183 27.93 -21.00 -6.09
N GLU A 184 28.49 -20.26 -7.04
CA GLU A 184 29.57 -20.71 -7.92
C GLU A 184 30.84 -21.03 -7.12
N THR A 185 31.22 -20.15 -6.19
CA THR A 185 32.37 -20.35 -5.30
C THR A 185 32.15 -21.53 -4.37
N VAL A 186 30.93 -21.67 -3.83
CA VAL A 186 30.56 -22.85 -3.03
C VAL A 186 30.75 -24.14 -3.85
N TRP A 187 30.28 -24.18 -5.10
CA TRP A 187 30.43 -25.38 -5.92
C TRP A 187 31.90 -25.72 -6.23
N GLU A 188 32.74 -24.73 -6.51
CA GLU A 188 34.18 -24.93 -6.77
C GLU A 188 34.92 -25.59 -5.60
N VAL A 189 34.54 -25.23 -4.38
CA VAL A 189 35.13 -25.77 -3.13
C VAL A 189 34.47 -27.09 -2.72
N VAL A 190 33.16 -27.19 -2.82
CA VAL A 190 32.37 -28.35 -2.34
C VAL A 190 32.51 -29.55 -3.27
N LYS A 191 32.65 -29.34 -4.59
CA LYS A 191 32.78 -30.45 -5.54
C LYS A 191 33.99 -31.34 -5.21
N PRO A 192 35.24 -30.84 -5.09
CA PRO A 192 36.39 -31.66 -4.66
C PRO A 192 36.21 -32.32 -3.29
N LEU A 193 35.55 -31.63 -2.36
CA LEU A 193 35.27 -32.13 -1.02
C LEU A 193 34.39 -33.39 -1.06
N LEU A 194 33.34 -33.38 -1.88
CA LEU A 194 32.36 -34.46 -2.00
C LEU A 194 32.80 -35.64 -2.89
N GLU A 195 33.91 -35.54 -3.64
CA GLU A 195 34.36 -36.62 -4.51
C GLU A 195 34.70 -37.91 -3.73
N PRO A 196 34.34 -39.12 -4.23
CA PRO A 196 33.61 -39.37 -5.47
C PRO A 196 32.10 -39.09 -5.34
N ILE A 197 31.54 -38.32 -6.27
CA ILE A 197 30.09 -38.21 -6.44
C ILE A 197 29.58 -39.54 -7.02
N ILE A 198 28.52 -40.10 -6.45
CA ILE A 198 27.96 -41.40 -6.85
C ILE A 198 27.22 -41.23 -8.19
N PRO A 199 27.68 -41.89 -9.27
CA PRO A 199 27.13 -41.69 -10.60
C PRO A 199 25.94 -42.63 -10.87
N LEU A 200 25.14 -42.31 -11.87
CA LEU A 200 23.90 -43.03 -12.24
C LEU A 200 24.13 -44.52 -12.53
N GLU A 201 25.27 -44.90 -13.11
CA GLU A 201 25.57 -46.29 -13.47
C GLU A 201 25.80 -47.17 -12.23
N LYS A 202 26.18 -46.56 -11.10
CA LYS A 202 26.31 -47.24 -9.81
C LYS A 202 25.00 -47.25 -9.01
N LEU A 203 23.98 -46.58 -9.55
CA LEU A 203 22.60 -46.66 -9.09
C LEU A 203 21.92 -47.91 -9.69
N VAL A 204 22.58 -49.08 -9.57
CA VAL A 204 21.92 -50.35 -9.80
C VAL A 204 20.86 -50.49 -8.71
N ASN A 205 19.59 -50.50 -9.12
CA ASN A 205 18.47 -50.82 -8.24
C ASN A 205 18.77 -52.18 -7.64
N HIS A 206 18.90 -52.21 -6.33
CA HIS A 206 19.20 -53.44 -5.64
C HIS A 206 18.05 -54.44 -5.93
N PRO A 207 18.33 -55.71 -6.32
CA PRO A 207 17.28 -56.64 -6.76
C PRO A 207 16.16 -56.80 -5.74
N MET A 208 16.47 -56.68 -4.45
CA MET A 208 15.47 -56.65 -3.38
C MET A 208 14.55 -55.41 -3.43
N THR A 209 15.05 -54.22 -3.78
CA THR A 209 14.21 -53.01 -3.89
C THR A 209 13.21 -53.13 -5.04
N GLN A 210 13.64 -53.67 -6.20
CA GLN A 210 12.72 -53.98 -7.30
C GLN A 210 11.70 -55.06 -6.90
N LEU A 211 12.14 -56.10 -6.18
CA LEU A 211 11.27 -57.15 -5.67
C LEU A 211 10.22 -56.59 -4.70
N TYR A 212 10.62 -55.71 -3.77
CA TYR A 212 9.71 -55.08 -2.81
C TYR A 212 8.71 -54.13 -3.51
N GLU A 213 9.15 -53.33 -4.48
CA GLU A 213 8.25 -52.45 -5.26
C GLU A 213 7.24 -53.25 -6.10
N MET A 214 7.67 -54.33 -6.74
CA MET A 214 6.78 -55.23 -7.49
C MET A 214 5.79 -55.96 -6.58
N CYS A 215 6.22 -56.38 -5.39
CA CYS A 215 5.36 -57.05 -4.42
C CYS A 215 4.38 -56.08 -3.75
N GLN A 216 4.78 -54.83 -3.46
CA GLN A 216 3.89 -53.78 -2.96
C GLN A 216 2.80 -53.41 -3.97
N LYS A 217 3.14 -53.24 -5.26
CA LYS A 217 2.14 -52.97 -6.31
C LYS A 217 1.12 -54.10 -6.46
N LYS A 218 1.45 -55.32 -6.03
CA LYS A 218 0.58 -56.51 -6.11
C LYS A 218 0.06 -56.99 -4.75
N ASN A 219 0.31 -56.25 -3.65
CA ASN A 219 -0.07 -56.62 -2.28
C ASN A 219 0.47 -58.00 -1.81
N LEU A 220 1.66 -58.38 -2.25
CA LEU A 220 2.30 -59.66 -1.90
C LEU A 220 3.32 -59.49 -0.76
N LYS A 221 3.36 -60.46 0.16
CA LYS A 221 4.27 -60.41 1.31
C LYS A 221 5.58 -61.16 1.04
N VAL A 222 6.72 -60.48 1.12
CA VAL A 222 8.06 -61.05 0.97
C VAL A 222 8.63 -61.46 2.34
N ARG A 223 9.19 -62.66 2.45
CA ARG A 223 9.84 -63.21 3.63
C ARG A 223 11.22 -63.76 3.24
N LEU A 224 12.27 -63.29 3.91
CA LEU A 224 13.63 -63.82 3.74
C LEU A 224 13.87 -64.87 4.82
N ASP A 225 14.37 -66.04 4.43
CA ASP A 225 14.84 -67.08 5.35
C ASP A 225 16.36 -67.20 5.25
N ASP A 226 17.00 -66.97 6.39
CA ASP A 226 18.43 -66.85 6.62
C ASP A 226 18.99 -68.00 7.46
N SER A 227 18.15 -68.96 7.84
CA SER A 227 18.49 -70.05 8.76
C SER A 227 19.64 -70.95 8.29
N THR A 228 19.96 -70.97 6.99
CA THR A 228 21.09 -71.72 6.41
C THR A 228 22.31 -70.87 6.06
N TRP A 229 22.34 -69.59 6.46
CA TRP A 229 23.42 -68.66 6.13
C TRP A 229 24.79 -69.09 6.70
N GLU A 230 24.82 -69.54 7.96
CA GLU A 230 26.06 -69.93 8.65
C GLU A 230 26.73 -71.17 8.05
N VAL A 231 25.97 -72.02 7.34
CA VAL A 231 26.45 -73.31 6.82
C VAL A 231 26.76 -73.25 5.32
N ASP A 232 25.84 -72.72 4.50
CA ASP A 232 25.93 -72.81 3.03
C ASP A 232 26.00 -71.44 2.31
N LYS A 233 26.03 -70.33 3.07
CA LYS A 233 26.00 -68.95 2.55
C LYS A 233 24.86 -68.69 1.54
N ASN A 234 23.75 -69.39 1.72
CA ASN A 234 22.57 -69.34 0.87
C ASN A 234 21.42 -68.60 1.56
N ILE A 235 20.76 -67.72 0.81
CA ILE A 235 19.54 -67.03 1.24
C ILE A 235 18.38 -67.49 0.37
N ARG A 236 17.24 -67.72 1.03
CA ARG A 236 16.02 -68.20 0.40
C ARG A 236 14.96 -67.11 0.47
N VAL A 237 14.46 -66.68 -0.69
CA VAL A 237 13.43 -65.64 -0.78
C VAL A 237 12.08 -66.32 -0.94
N PHE A 238 11.15 -65.99 -0.05
CA PHE A 238 9.78 -66.47 -0.10
C PHE A 238 8.83 -65.31 -0.42
N ILE A 239 7.91 -65.51 -1.35
CA ILE A 239 6.75 -64.62 -1.57
C ILE A 239 5.50 -65.44 -1.24
N GLU A 240 4.66 -64.97 -0.31
CA GLU A 240 3.48 -65.72 0.16
C GLU A 240 3.82 -67.18 0.53
N ASP A 241 4.94 -67.38 1.24
CA ASP A 241 5.51 -68.67 1.63
C ASP A 241 5.94 -69.63 0.48
N HIS A 242 6.00 -69.15 -0.76
CA HIS A 242 6.57 -69.88 -1.90
C HIS A 242 8.02 -69.46 -2.14
N LEU A 243 8.93 -70.44 -2.22
CA LEU A 243 10.35 -70.17 -2.51
C LEU A 243 10.49 -69.69 -3.96
N VAL A 244 10.69 -68.39 -4.14
CA VAL A 244 10.79 -67.74 -5.45
C VAL A 244 12.23 -67.52 -5.90
N GLY A 245 13.21 -67.92 -5.09
CA GLY A 245 14.60 -67.81 -5.47
C GLY A 245 15.53 -68.36 -4.40
N ARG A 246 16.67 -68.91 -4.85
CA ARG A 246 17.87 -69.09 -4.04
C ARG A 246 19.01 -68.23 -4.57
N GLY A 247 19.74 -67.56 -3.68
CA GLY A 247 20.84 -66.71 -4.08
C GLY A 247 22.06 -66.91 -3.23
N HIS A 248 23.21 -66.76 -3.89
CA HIS A 248 24.51 -67.23 -3.43
C HIS A 248 25.52 -66.09 -3.52
N HIS A 249 26.00 -65.53 -2.39
CA HIS A 249 27.32 -64.88 -2.34
C HIS A 249 27.83 -64.52 -0.93
N LEU A 250 29.15 -64.29 -0.85
CA LEU A 250 30.06 -64.64 0.23
C LEU A 250 30.22 -63.69 1.45
N VAL A 251 29.57 -62.52 1.55
CA VAL A 251 30.02 -61.49 2.54
C VAL A 251 28.95 -60.87 3.45
N LYS A 252 27.68 -60.67 3.08
CA LYS A 252 26.58 -60.26 4.00
C LYS A 252 25.19 -60.43 3.37
N LYS A 253 24.17 -60.47 4.24
CA LYS A 253 22.78 -60.92 4.03
C LYS A 253 21.98 -60.32 2.88
N ASP A 254 22.38 -59.17 2.33
CA ASP A 254 21.42 -58.39 1.55
C ASP A 254 21.61 -58.46 0.03
N SER A 255 22.69 -59.00 -0.54
CA SER A 255 22.95 -58.89 -2.00
C SER A 255 22.95 -60.21 -2.78
N ALA A 256 21.77 -60.78 -3.04
CA ALA A 256 21.61 -62.10 -3.68
C ALA A 256 20.96 -62.04 -5.09
N HIS A 257 21.48 -62.83 -6.04
CA HIS A 257 20.93 -63.10 -7.39
C HIS A 257 20.19 -64.46 -7.42
N PHE A 258 19.03 -64.57 -8.08
CA PHE A 258 18.08 -65.69 -7.89
C PHE A 258 17.65 -66.43 -9.19
N GLU A 259 17.71 -67.78 -9.20
CA GLU A 259 17.11 -68.69 -10.21
C GLU A 259 15.90 -69.48 -9.63
N LEU A 260 14.91 -69.82 -10.47
CA LEU A 260 13.59 -70.40 -10.10
C LEU A 260 13.39 -71.83 -10.65
N LEU A 261 12.86 -72.76 -9.83
CA LEU A 261 12.44 -74.12 -10.25
C LEU A 261 11.19 -74.66 -9.49
N GLU A 262 10.36 -75.42 -10.21
CA GLU A 262 9.01 -75.96 -9.86
C GLU A 262 8.98 -77.28 -9.04
N MET A 263 7.88 -77.41 -8.25
CA MET A 263 7.00 -78.57 -7.85
C MET A 263 7.62 -79.96 -7.46
N ASP A 264 7.05 -80.80 -6.57
CA ASP A 264 5.72 -81.44 -6.70
C ASP A 264 5.18 -82.20 -5.43
N PHE A 265 4.09 -82.97 -5.60
CA PHE A 265 2.81 -82.96 -4.85
C PHE A 265 2.45 -84.14 -3.88
N GLU A 266 3.20 -85.23 -3.73
CA GLU A 266 2.65 -86.46 -3.11
C GLU A 266 2.68 -86.62 -1.57
N LEU A 267 3.24 -85.66 -0.81
CA LEU A 267 3.26 -85.72 0.67
C LEU A 267 2.02 -85.09 1.37
N ARG A 268 1.03 -84.60 0.61
CA ARG A 268 -0.04 -83.73 1.14
C ARG A 268 -1.06 -84.46 2.02
N SER A 269 -1.52 -85.65 1.64
CA SER A 269 -2.71 -86.23 2.26
C SER A 269 -2.50 -86.77 3.68
N ALA A 270 -1.34 -87.39 3.95
CA ALA A 270 -1.02 -87.92 5.29
C ALA A 270 -0.58 -86.81 6.27
N ARG A 271 0.13 -85.81 5.75
CA ARG A 271 0.57 -84.64 6.50
C ARG A 271 -0.63 -83.74 6.85
N GLU A 272 -1.61 -83.59 5.96
CA GLU A 272 -2.80 -82.77 6.17
C GLU A 272 -3.61 -83.13 7.43
N LYS A 273 -3.70 -84.40 7.82
CA LYS A 273 -4.55 -84.81 8.95
C LYS A 273 -3.88 -84.54 10.30
N LEU A 274 -2.59 -84.88 10.43
CA LEU A 274 -1.76 -84.55 11.60
C LEU A 274 -1.48 -83.05 11.67
N GLU A 275 -1.29 -82.40 10.51
CA GLU A 275 -1.20 -80.95 10.41
C GLU A 275 -2.52 -80.30 10.78
N ARG A 276 -3.71 -80.81 10.44
CA ARG A 276 -4.98 -80.15 10.82
C ARG A 276 -5.13 -80.08 12.34
N GLU A 277 -4.85 -81.16 13.06
CA GLU A 277 -4.90 -81.17 14.54
C GLU A 277 -3.78 -80.35 15.19
N GLN A 278 -2.56 -80.43 14.68
CA GLN A 278 -1.45 -79.59 15.17
C GLN A 278 -1.66 -78.11 14.81
N ARG A 279 -2.25 -77.82 13.64
CA ARG A 279 -2.59 -76.48 13.13
C ARG A 279 -3.75 -75.90 13.91
N GLU A 280 -4.76 -76.67 14.32
CA GLU A 280 -5.84 -76.18 15.19
C GLU A 280 -5.34 -75.86 16.61
N ARG A 281 -4.48 -76.70 17.22
CA ARG A 281 -3.87 -76.39 18.52
C ARG A 281 -2.92 -75.19 18.44
N LYS A 282 -2.10 -75.13 17.39
CA LYS A 282 -1.19 -74.02 17.13
C LYS A 282 -1.93 -72.75 16.75
N GLU A 283 -3.04 -72.84 16.01
CA GLU A 283 -3.93 -71.71 15.70
C GLU A 283 -4.59 -71.21 16.96
N ARG A 284 -5.19 -72.05 17.82
CA ARG A 284 -5.80 -71.57 19.08
C ARG A 284 -4.78 -70.89 19.99
N ALA A 285 -3.56 -71.44 20.10
CA ALA A 285 -2.48 -70.81 20.86
C ALA A 285 -2.00 -69.50 20.20
N LYS A 286 -1.86 -69.48 18.87
CA LYS A 286 -1.49 -68.30 18.08
C LYS A 286 -2.55 -67.21 18.17
N LEU A 287 -3.84 -67.56 18.12
CA LEU A 287 -4.97 -66.64 18.23
C LEU A 287 -5.06 -66.03 19.63
N LYS A 288 -4.74 -66.80 20.68
CA LYS A 288 -4.64 -66.30 22.06
C LYS A 288 -3.44 -65.35 22.23
N LEU A 289 -2.26 -65.74 21.73
CA LEU A 289 -1.05 -64.90 21.76
C LEU A 289 -1.22 -63.64 20.91
N GLU A 290 -1.84 -63.74 19.75
CA GLU A 290 -2.11 -62.63 18.84
C GLU A 290 -3.16 -61.69 19.42
N ARG A 291 -4.18 -62.22 20.12
CA ARG A 291 -5.16 -61.39 20.84
C ARG A 291 -4.52 -60.66 22.03
N GLU A 292 -3.61 -61.31 22.76
CA GLU A 292 -2.86 -60.68 23.86
C GLU A 292 -1.84 -59.65 23.35
N LYS A 293 -1.16 -59.95 22.23
CA LYS A 293 -0.24 -59.04 21.55
C LYS A 293 -0.98 -57.82 20.99
N ARG A 294 -2.13 -58.03 20.33
CA ARG A 294 -3.00 -56.93 19.87
C ARG A 294 -3.56 -56.12 21.04
N ALA A 295 -3.90 -56.74 22.16
CA ALA A 295 -4.34 -56.02 23.36
C ALA A 295 -3.22 -55.18 23.98
N LYS A 296 -1.99 -55.70 24.04
CA LYS A 296 -0.79 -54.97 24.48
C LYS A 296 -0.41 -53.84 23.52
N GLU A 297 -0.41 -54.09 22.21
CA GLU A 297 -0.17 -53.08 21.18
C GLU A 297 -1.24 -51.99 21.18
N ALA A 298 -2.53 -52.35 21.36
CA ALA A 298 -3.60 -51.38 21.50
C ALA A 298 -3.46 -50.53 22.78
N ALA A 299 -3.04 -51.14 23.90
CA ALA A 299 -2.78 -50.41 25.14
C ALA A 299 -1.58 -49.46 25.03
N ILE A 300 -0.49 -49.88 24.35
CA ILE A 300 0.67 -49.02 24.06
C ILE A 300 0.24 -47.87 23.14
N LYS A 301 -0.46 -48.16 22.05
CA LYS A 301 -0.95 -47.15 21.11
C LYS A 301 -1.93 -46.16 21.76
N GLN A 302 -2.77 -46.62 22.68
CA GLN A 302 -3.67 -45.75 23.44
C GLN A 302 -2.91 -44.86 24.43
N ARG A 303 -1.87 -45.39 25.08
CA ARG A 303 -0.99 -44.60 25.96
C ARG A 303 -0.17 -43.57 25.18
N GLU A 304 0.42 -43.97 24.05
CA GLU A 304 1.15 -43.08 23.13
C GLU A 304 0.23 -41.99 22.55
N ALA A 305 -1.03 -42.31 22.23
CA ALA A 305 -1.99 -41.32 21.77
C ALA A 305 -2.36 -40.30 22.86
N ILE A 306 -2.48 -40.74 24.12
CA ILE A 306 -2.71 -39.83 25.26
C ILE A 306 -1.48 -38.96 25.51
N GLU A 307 -0.27 -39.53 25.52
CA GLU A 307 0.98 -38.79 25.72
C GLU A 307 1.25 -37.82 24.55
N ALA A 308 0.96 -38.21 23.30
CA ALA A 308 1.05 -37.34 22.12
C ALA A 308 0.05 -36.18 22.17
N SER A 309 -1.19 -36.44 22.60
CA SER A 309 -2.19 -35.38 22.79
C SER A 309 -1.81 -34.41 23.91
N GLN A 310 -1.24 -34.92 25.01
CA GLN A 310 -0.71 -34.08 26.09
C GLN A 310 0.51 -33.27 25.64
N ARG A 311 1.41 -33.84 24.82
CA ARG A 311 2.57 -33.13 24.25
C ARG A 311 2.14 -32.04 23.28
N ALA A 312 1.16 -32.30 22.41
CA ALA A 312 0.60 -31.30 21.49
C ALA A 312 0.02 -30.11 22.26
N ARG A 313 -0.84 -30.35 23.26
CA ARG A 313 -1.40 -29.27 24.11
C ARG A 313 -0.33 -28.45 24.84
N ARG A 314 0.78 -29.07 25.25
CA ARG A 314 1.90 -28.34 25.86
C ARG A 314 2.64 -27.48 24.85
N LEU A 315 2.85 -27.97 23.63
CA LEU A 315 3.47 -27.18 22.55
C LEU A 315 2.58 -26.01 22.16
N ASP A 316 1.27 -26.23 21.98
CA ASP A 316 0.31 -25.17 21.67
C ASP A 316 0.25 -24.12 22.80
N ALA A 317 0.32 -24.54 24.06
CA ALA A 317 0.36 -23.63 25.21
C ALA A 317 1.67 -22.83 25.28
N ILE A 318 2.82 -23.45 24.96
CA ILE A 318 4.11 -22.75 24.90
C ILE A 318 4.12 -21.76 23.73
N GLU A 319 3.62 -22.15 22.56
CA GLU A 319 3.53 -21.26 21.40
C GLU A 319 2.59 -20.08 21.66
N ALA A 320 1.44 -20.32 22.30
CA ALA A 320 0.53 -19.27 22.73
C ALA A 320 1.20 -18.33 23.75
N GLN A 321 2.02 -18.85 24.67
CA GLN A 321 2.78 -18.04 25.62
C GLN A 321 3.85 -17.20 24.92
N ILE A 322 4.64 -17.78 24.00
CA ILE A 322 5.65 -17.07 23.23
C ILE A 322 5.01 -15.94 22.43
N LYS A 323 3.90 -16.21 21.72
CA LYS A 323 3.15 -15.19 20.99
C LYS A 323 2.61 -14.09 21.90
N ALA A 324 2.13 -14.44 23.09
CA ALA A 324 1.67 -13.46 24.07
C ALA A 324 2.83 -12.60 24.61
N ASP A 325 3.99 -13.20 24.87
CA ASP A 325 5.18 -12.51 25.35
C ASP A 325 5.77 -11.59 24.26
N GLU A 326 5.83 -12.06 23.01
CA GLU A 326 6.22 -11.26 21.84
C GLU A 326 5.28 -10.06 21.64
N HIS A 327 3.96 -10.29 21.69
CA HIS A 327 2.95 -9.23 21.58
C HIS A 327 3.04 -8.21 22.72
N MET A 328 3.31 -8.67 23.94
CA MET A 328 3.54 -7.82 25.11
C MET A 328 4.81 -6.98 24.94
N GLN A 329 5.91 -7.58 24.48
CA GLN A 329 7.16 -6.86 24.20
C GLN A 329 6.99 -5.82 23.10
N GLU A 330 6.29 -6.16 22.02
CA GLU A 330 5.97 -5.21 20.95
C GLU A 330 5.16 -4.02 21.48
N SER A 331 4.10 -4.29 22.24
CA SER A 331 3.26 -3.25 22.85
C SER A 331 4.04 -2.36 23.81
N LEU A 332 5.00 -2.93 24.57
CA LEU A 332 5.92 -2.18 25.42
C LEU A 332 6.83 -1.24 24.61
N VAL A 333 7.33 -1.68 23.46
CA VAL A 333 8.19 -0.86 22.60
C VAL A 333 7.39 0.26 21.95
N VAL A 334 6.25 -0.06 21.33
CA VAL A 334 5.41 0.89 20.59
C VAL A 334 4.77 1.93 21.51
N GLY A 335 4.31 1.53 22.70
CA GLY A 335 3.78 2.44 23.72
C GLY A 335 4.87 3.20 24.50
N GLY A 336 6.16 2.97 24.21
CA GLY A 336 7.26 3.61 24.93
C GLY A 336 7.29 3.29 26.42
N GLY A 337 7.01 2.05 26.79
CA GLY A 337 6.97 1.50 28.15
C GLY A 337 5.59 1.52 28.81
N ILE A 338 4.53 1.83 28.06
CA ILE A 338 3.13 1.83 28.53
C ILE A 338 2.38 0.80 27.70
N VAL A 339 1.64 -0.09 28.36
CA VAL A 339 0.84 -1.12 27.68
C VAL A 339 -0.61 -0.86 28.00
N PHE A 340 -1.34 -0.44 26.97
CA PHE A 340 -2.79 -0.27 27.05
C PHE A 340 -3.39 -0.80 25.75
N GLU A 341 -4.22 -1.83 25.88
CA GLU A 341 -4.91 -2.45 24.76
C GLU A 341 -6.27 -2.98 25.22
N ARG A 342 -7.34 -2.53 24.58
CA ARG A 342 -8.72 -2.94 24.91
C ARG A 342 -9.63 -2.93 23.70
N VAL A 343 -10.64 -3.79 23.74
CA VAL A 343 -11.72 -3.83 22.73
C VAL A 343 -12.92 -3.05 23.25
N PHE A 344 -13.45 -2.17 22.41
CA PHE A 344 -14.63 -1.35 22.69
C PHE A 344 -15.68 -1.51 21.60
N GLN A 345 -16.94 -1.27 21.96
CA GLN A 345 -18.02 -1.08 21.01
C GLN A 345 -17.92 0.32 20.38
N ALA A 346 -17.82 0.38 19.05
CA ALA A 346 -17.74 1.64 18.33
C ALA A 346 -19.10 2.32 18.20
N VAL A 347 -19.17 3.59 18.58
CA VAL A 347 -20.37 4.44 18.51
C VAL A 347 -20.03 5.70 17.70
N PRO A 348 -20.77 6.02 16.63
CA PRO A 348 -20.52 7.22 15.87
C PRO A 348 -20.96 8.47 16.66
N PHE A 349 -20.15 9.53 16.63
CA PHE A 349 -20.55 10.85 17.14
C PHE A 349 -20.17 11.95 16.15
N GLN A 350 -20.84 13.11 16.26
CA GLN A 350 -20.45 14.28 15.48
C GLN A 350 -19.19 14.92 16.08
N GLY A 351 -18.05 14.54 15.53
CA GLY A 351 -16.73 15.09 15.84
C GLY A 351 -16.04 15.61 14.58
N ILE A 352 -14.99 16.41 14.80
CA ILE A 352 -14.15 16.96 13.73
C ILE A 352 -12.77 16.31 13.82
N GLY A 353 -12.20 15.93 12.68
CA GLY A 353 -10.91 15.26 12.60
C GLY A 353 -10.94 13.82 13.10
N ASP A 354 -9.87 13.42 13.77
CA ASP A 354 -9.55 12.05 14.22
C ASP A 354 -9.51 11.91 15.74
N LYS A 355 -10.20 12.79 16.48
CA LYS A 355 -10.17 12.78 17.94
C LYS A 355 -11.32 11.94 18.50
N ILE A 356 -10.98 10.83 19.15
CA ILE A 356 -11.95 9.88 19.69
C ILE A 356 -12.34 10.20 21.14
N LYS A 357 -13.49 9.69 21.58
CA LYS A 357 -13.92 9.73 22.98
C LYS A 357 -13.70 8.39 23.64
N LEU A 358 -12.99 8.38 24.76
CA LEU A 358 -12.71 7.17 25.55
C LEU A 358 -13.47 7.19 26.89
N PRO A 359 -13.67 6.02 27.53
CA PRO A 359 -14.25 5.97 28.87
C PRO A 359 -13.32 6.50 29.96
N THR A 360 -13.89 6.98 31.07
CA THR A 360 -13.12 7.47 32.22
C THR A 360 -12.25 6.38 32.85
N SER A 361 -12.64 5.10 32.74
CA SER A 361 -11.79 3.98 33.18
C SER A 361 -10.42 3.96 32.49
N CYS A 362 -10.36 4.37 31.21
CA CYS A 362 -9.12 4.40 30.44
C CYS A 362 -8.20 5.54 30.90
N PHE A 363 -8.79 6.66 31.33
CA PHE A 363 -8.03 7.78 31.89
C PHE A 363 -7.26 7.34 33.13
N THR A 364 -7.93 6.65 34.07
CA THR A 364 -7.29 6.18 35.31
C THR A 364 -6.12 5.24 35.01
N GLU A 365 -6.33 4.26 34.14
CA GLU A 365 -5.30 3.28 33.77
C GLU A 365 -4.09 3.92 33.07
N LEU A 366 -4.34 4.82 32.10
CA LEU A 366 -3.27 5.55 31.42
C LEU A 366 -2.54 6.53 32.34
N SER A 367 -3.25 7.11 33.31
CA SER A 367 -2.67 7.99 34.32
C SER A 367 -1.76 7.23 35.28
N ASP A 368 -2.18 6.04 35.73
CA ASP A 368 -1.39 5.20 36.63
C ASP A 368 -0.08 4.72 35.97
N GLN A 369 -0.09 4.53 34.64
CA GLN A 369 1.09 4.19 33.84
C GLN A 369 1.94 5.40 33.40
N GLY A 370 1.57 6.63 33.78
CA GLY A 370 2.32 7.86 33.46
C GLY A 370 2.27 8.28 31.98
N ALA A 371 1.17 8.00 31.28
CA ALA A 371 1.03 8.34 29.86
C ALA A 371 1.00 9.85 29.60
N PHE A 372 0.35 10.62 30.48
CA PHE A 372 0.20 12.07 30.34
C PHE A 372 1.52 12.84 30.43
N ASP A 373 2.53 12.28 31.09
CA ASP A 373 3.86 12.89 31.21
C ASP A 373 4.68 12.75 29.92
N LYS A 374 4.25 11.89 28.98
CA LYS A 374 4.98 11.57 27.74
C LYS A 374 4.50 12.34 26.51
N GLY A 375 3.58 13.29 26.69
CA GLY A 375 3.06 14.15 25.62
C GLY A 375 1.62 13.81 25.22
N PRO A 376 1.20 14.19 23.99
CA PRO A 376 -0.16 13.89 23.51
C PRO A 376 -0.38 12.38 23.38
N LEU A 377 -1.62 11.95 23.65
CA LEU A 377 -2.00 10.55 23.60
C LEU A 377 -2.48 10.16 22.20
N TYR A 378 -1.92 9.08 21.66
CA TYR A 378 -2.28 8.50 20.38
C TYR A 378 -2.68 7.04 20.54
N PHE A 379 -3.62 6.63 19.71
CA PHE A 379 -4.14 5.27 19.73
C PHE A 379 -4.20 4.73 18.30
N GLU A 380 -3.83 3.47 18.17
CA GLU A 380 -4.10 2.67 16.98
C GLU A 380 -5.45 1.98 17.16
N LEU A 381 -6.29 2.06 16.13
CA LEU A 381 -7.60 1.46 16.07
C LEU A 381 -7.59 0.40 14.98
N SER A 382 -8.05 -0.80 15.31
CA SER A 382 -8.21 -1.91 14.36
C SER A 382 -9.56 -2.58 14.51
N VAL A 383 -10.17 -2.98 13.40
CA VAL A 383 -11.45 -3.70 13.41
C VAL A 383 -11.21 -5.13 13.90
N VAL A 384 -12.04 -5.57 14.85
CA VAL A 384 -12.01 -6.94 15.36
C VAL A 384 -12.85 -7.83 14.43
N ASP A 385 -12.24 -8.31 13.34
CA ASP A 385 -12.86 -9.29 12.44
C ASP A 385 -11.92 -10.49 12.17
N HIS A 386 -12.50 -11.65 11.87
CA HIS A 386 -11.80 -12.94 11.70
C HIS A 386 -11.11 -13.12 10.34
N ALA A 387 -11.06 -12.07 9.50
CA ALA A 387 -10.49 -12.12 8.15
C ALA A 387 -9.16 -11.35 8.05
N ASP A 388 -8.24 -11.86 7.22
CA ASP A 388 -6.83 -11.44 7.08
C ASP A 388 -6.60 -9.98 6.58
N ASN A 389 -7.64 -9.16 6.38
CA ASN A 389 -7.52 -7.75 6.00
C ASN A 389 -7.81 -6.82 7.18
N LYS A 390 -6.89 -6.73 8.14
CA LYS A 390 -6.97 -5.75 9.24
C LYS A 390 -6.72 -4.35 8.70
N LYS A 391 -7.79 -3.55 8.54
CA LYS A 391 -7.66 -2.09 8.39
C LYS A 391 -7.29 -1.48 9.73
N THR A 392 -6.25 -0.67 9.74
CA THR A 392 -5.78 0.08 10.90
C THR A 392 -5.84 1.58 10.60
N THR A 393 -6.21 2.38 11.60
CA THR A 393 -6.08 3.85 11.53
C THR A 393 -5.64 4.36 12.90
N HIS A 394 -5.17 5.59 12.95
CA HIS A 394 -4.72 6.22 14.18
C HIS A 394 -5.60 7.38 14.57
N SER A 395 -5.62 7.69 15.86
CA SER A 395 -6.46 8.75 16.41
C SER A 395 -5.87 9.33 17.67
N GLY A 396 -6.14 10.63 17.88
CA GLY A 396 -5.92 11.28 19.17
C GLY A 396 -7.13 11.14 20.10
N VAL A 397 -7.02 11.60 21.35
CA VAL A 397 -8.18 11.65 22.27
C VAL A 397 -8.72 13.06 22.37
N LEU A 398 -10.04 13.19 22.24
CA LEU A 398 -10.77 14.43 22.51
C LEU A 398 -11.03 14.61 24.00
N GLU A 399 -11.68 13.62 24.61
CA GLU A 399 -12.10 13.64 26.01
C GLU A 399 -12.40 12.22 26.54
N PHE A 400 -12.44 12.08 27.87
CA PHE A 400 -12.67 10.81 28.57
C PHE A 400 -14.09 10.70 29.15
N THR A 401 -15.10 10.90 28.30
CA THR A 401 -16.52 11.01 28.68
C THR A 401 -17.41 9.90 28.10
N ALA A 402 -16.84 8.92 27.38
CA ALA A 402 -17.63 7.83 26.81
C ALA A 402 -18.12 6.86 27.89
N ASP A 403 -19.21 6.15 27.62
CA ASP A 403 -19.72 5.11 28.52
C ASP A 403 -18.76 3.93 28.58
N ASP A 404 -18.57 3.34 29.77
CA ASP A 404 -17.69 2.19 29.97
C ASP A 404 -18.05 1.04 29.01
N GLY A 405 -17.06 0.59 28.23
CA GLY A 405 -17.22 -0.44 27.19
C GLY A 405 -17.48 0.10 25.78
N THR A 406 -17.65 1.41 25.61
CA THR A 406 -17.86 2.05 24.30
C THR A 406 -16.73 3.02 23.93
N VAL A 407 -16.56 3.28 22.63
CA VAL A 407 -15.69 4.33 22.09
C VAL A 407 -16.48 5.21 21.13
N GLY A 408 -16.36 6.53 21.30
CA GLY A 408 -16.93 7.49 20.36
C GLY A 408 -15.98 7.72 19.18
N LEU A 409 -16.40 7.38 17.96
CA LEU A 409 -15.63 7.59 16.73
C LEU A 409 -16.20 8.74 15.89
N PRO A 410 -15.37 9.70 15.44
CA PRO A 410 -15.81 10.75 14.51
C PRO A 410 -16.01 10.19 13.09
N PRO A 411 -16.73 10.92 12.19
CA PRO A 411 -17.05 10.43 10.85
C PRO A 411 -15.83 10.06 10.00
N HIS A 412 -14.72 10.81 10.15
CA HIS A 412 -13.47 10.56 9.44
C HIS A 412 -12.89 9.17 9.80
N VAL A 413 -12.69 8.91 11.09
CA VAL A 413 -12.19 7.62 11.62
C VAL A 413 -13.13 6.48 11.27
N TRP A 414 -14.44 6.71 11.37
CA TRP A 414 -15.46 5.73 10.99
C TRP A 414 -15.32 5.32 9.52
N SER A 415 -15.15 6.29 8.62
CA SER A 415 -15.05 6.02 7.17
C SER A 415 -13.76 5.32 6.75
N ASN A 416 -12.68 5.49 7.51
CA ASN A 416 -11.41 4.79 7.25
C ASN A 416 -11.42 3.36 7.79
N LEU A 417 -12.06 3.13 8.95
CA LEU A 417 -12.15 1.81 9.57
C LEU A 417 -13.19 0.90 8.92
N PHE A 418 -14.40 1.40 8.66
CA PHE A 418 -15.53 0.58 8.21
C PHE A 418 -15.84 0.81 6.73
N SER A 419 -16.07 -0.29 6.01
CA SER A 419 -16.52 -0.19 4.61
C SER A 419 -18.06 -0.08 4.58
N MET A 420 -18.62 0.64 3.58
CA MET A 420 -20.08 0.84 3.40
C MET A 420 -20.91 -0.45 3.23
N HIS A 421 -20.26 -1.62 3.19
CA HIS A 421 -20.87 -2.92 2.94
C HIS A 421 -20.78 -3.91 4.11
N ASP A 422 -20.29 -3.49 5.29
CA ASP A 422 -20.22 -4.38 6.45
C ASP A 422 -21.57 -4.45 7.19
N PRO A 423 -22.24 -5.62 7.21
CA PRO A 423 -23.43 -5.83 8.00
C PRO A 423 -23.01 -6.31 9.39
N MET A 424 -22.78 -5.40 10.34
CA MET A 424 -22.55 -5.76 11.74
C MET A 424 -23.49 -4.94 12.64
N ASP A 425 -24.34 -5.64 13.40
CA ASP A 425 -25.28 -5.02 14.34
C ASP A 425 -24.54 -4.27 15.48
N VAL A 426 -23.26 -4.56 15.72
CA VAL A 426 -22.40 -3.83 16.66
C VAL A 426 -20.92 -3.93 16.24
N PRO A 427 -20.29 -2.88 15.69
CA PRO A 427 -18.87 -2.91 15.33
C PRO A 427 -17.98 -2.88 16.59
N LEU A 428 -17.05 -3.84 16.69
CA LEU A 428 -16.04 -3.91 17.75
C LEU A 428 -14.69 -3.41 17.21
N VAL A 429 -14.04 -2.55 17.98
CA VAL A 429 -12.75 -1.94 17.63
C VAL A 429 -11.76 -2.17 18.78
N GLN A 430 -10.59 -2.70 18.43
CA GLN A 430 -9.46 -2.82 19.33
C GLN A 430 -8.65 -1.53 19.29
N ILE A 431 -8.42 -0.96 20.47
CA ILE A 431 -7.70 0.29 20.68
C ILE A 431 -6.43 -0.02 21.45
N ARG A 432 -5.27 0.33 20.86
CA ARG A 432 -3.93 0.14 21.44
C ARG A 432 -3.26 1.51 21.61
N TYR A 433 -2.69 1.78 22.78
CA TYR A 433 -1.91 3.00 23.01
C TYR A 433 -0.57 2.90 22.31
N ILE A 434 -0.20 3.95 21.57
CA ILE A 434 1.04 3.99 20.81
C ILE A 434 1.71 5.35 20.91
N ARG A 435 3.01 5.40 20.64
CA ARG A 435 3.74 6.64 20.44
C ARG A 435 4.03 6.88 18.96
N LEU A 436 3.57 8.03 18.46
CA LEU A 436 3.83 8.44 17.09
C LEU A 436 4.96 9.48 17.02
N PRO A 437 5.88 9.36 16.04
CA PRO A 437 6.84 10.41 15.74
C PRO A 437 6.14 11.62 15.10
N LYS A 438 6.76 12.80 15.25
CA LYS A 438 6.30 14.01 14.56
C LYS A 438 6.50 13.86 13.05
N GLY A 439 5.46 14.19 12.29
CA GLY A 439 5.50 14.19 10.83
C GLY A 439 6.45 15.23 10.28
N SER A 440 7.13 14.90 9.18
CA SER A 440 7.90 15.87 8.38
C SER A 440 7.42 15.97 6.94
N TYR A 441 6.82 14.91 6.40
CA TYR A 441 6.35 14.87 5.02
C TYR A 441 5.11 14.00 4.88
N ALA A 442 4.17 14.43 4.03
CA ALA A 442 3.00 13.67 3.62
C ALA A 442 2.75 13.83 2.11
N LYS A 443 2.50 12.70 1.44
CA LYS A 443 2.13 12.65 0.03
C LYS A 443 0.66 12.29 -0.09
N LEU A 444 -0.13 13.18 -0.69
CA LEU A 444 -1.57 13.07 -0.82
C LEU A 444 -1.96 12.96 -2.29
N GLN A 445 -2.95 12.13 -2.59
CA GLN A 445 -3.52 12.00 -3.93
C GLN A 445 -5.03 12.22 -3.86
N PRO A 446 -5.59 13.21 -4.58
CA PRO A 446 -7.02 13.39 -4.66
C PRO A 446 -7.65 12.32 -5.57
N ASP A 447 -8.81 11.80 -5.18
CA ASP A 447 -9.55 10.79 -5.97
C ASP A 447 -10.02 11.35 -7.33
N ASN A 448 -10.29 12.66 -7.40
CA ASN A 448 -10.84 13.34 -8.56
C ASN A 448 -9.97 14.53 -8.98
N LEU A 449 -10.02 14.88 -10.27
CA LEU A 449 -9.41 16.09 -10.81
C LEU A 449 -10.07 17.35 -10.21
N GLY A 450 -9.31 18.44 -10.10
CA GLY A 450 -9.81 19.75 -9.69
C GLY A 450 -9.42 20.22 -8.29
N PHE A 451 -8.85 19.37 -7.43
CA PHE A 451 -8.37 19.81 -6.12
C PHE A 451 -7.24 20.86 -6.21
N SER A 452 -6.30 20.67 -7.13
CA SER A 452 -5.20 21.63 -7.37
C SER A 452 -5.70 22.98 -7.93
N ASP A 453 -6.92 23.02 -8.43
CA ASP A 453 -7.54 24.22 -8.99
C ASP A 453 -8.21 25.08 -7.91
N LEU A 454 -8.36 24.55 -6.69
CA LEU A 454 -8.88 25.29 -5.55
C LEU A 454 -7.94 26.47 -5.23
N PRO A 455 -8.47 27.70 -5.11
CA PRO A 455 -7.69 28.83 -4.64
C PRO A 455 -7.26 28.55 -3.20
N ASN A 456 -6.00 28.84 -2.88
CA ASN A 456 -5.42 28.61 -1.56
C ASN A 456 -5.55 27.15 -1.05
N HIS A 457 -5.48 26.14 -1.94
CA HIS A 457 -5.49 24.72 -1.54
C HIS A 457 -4.51 24.38 -0.40
N LYS A 458 -3.38 25.09 -0.30
CA LYS A 458 -2.44 24.97 0.82
C LYS A 458 -3.05 25.36 2.17
N ALA A 459 -3.73 26.51 2.24
CA ALA A 459 -4.38 26.98 3.47
C ALA A 459 -5.54 26.05 3.88
N ILE A 460 -6.31 25.57 2.90
CA ILE A 460 -7.40 24.62 3.12
C ILE A 460 -6.86 23.31 3.73
N LEU A 461 -5.80 22.76 3.14
CA LEU A 461 -5.14 21.57 3.69
C LEU A 461 -4.58 21.83 5.09
N GLU A 462 -3.97 23.00 5.30
CA GLU A 462 -3.44 23.39 6.61
C GLU A 462 -4.54 23.43 7.68
N THR A 463 -5.69 24.04 7.39
CA THR A 463 -6.84 24.06 8.31
C THR A 463 -7.33 22.66 8.62
N ILE A 464 -7.40 21.79 7.62
CA ILE A 464 -7.90 20.43 7.79
C ILE A 464 -6.91 19.56 8.57
N LEU A 465 -5.63 19.63 8.24
CA LEU A 465 -4.58 18.91 8.97
C LEU A 465 -4.49 19.37 10.43
N ARG A 466 -4.73 20.65 10.74
CA ARG A 466 -4.81 21.16 12.13
C ARG A 466 -5.97 20.57 12.93
N GLN A 467 -7.03 20.10 12.27
CA GLN A 467 -8.15 19.44 12.95
C GLN A 467 -7.82 17.99 13.32
N HIS A 468 -6.84 17.38 12.65
CA HIS A 468 -6.39 16.02 12.89
C HIS A 468 -5.20 16.03 13.86
N ALA A 469 -5.06 14.95 14.62
CA ALA A 469 -3.96 14.69 15.53
C ALA A 469 -2.92 13.77 14.88
N THR A 470 -3.37 12.89 14.00
CA THR A 470 -2.60 11.84 13.36
C THR A 470 -2.93 11.72 11.88
N LEU A 471 -2.01 11.13 11.13
CA LEU A 471 -2.24 10.64 9.77
C LEU A 471 -1.65 9.23 9.67
N SER A 472 -2.39 8.30 9.06
CA SER A 472 -1.92 6.96 8.74
C SER A 472 -1.84 6.76 7.23
N LEU A 473 -0.98 5.83 6.80
CA LEU A 473 -0.93 5.38 5.43
C LEU A 473 -2.31 4.83 5.01
N ASP A 474 -2.73 5.11 3.77
CA ASP A 474 -4.01 4.71 3.19
C ASP A 474 -5.28 5.35 3.80
N ASP A 475 -5.15 6.21 4.82
CA ASP A 475 -6.28 7.01 5.30
C ASP A 475 -6.79 7.96 4.20
N VAL A 476 -8.10 8.20 4.19
CA VAL A 476 -8.74 9.14 3.26
C VAL A 476 -9.20 10.40 4.00
N LEU A 477 -8.60 11.53 3.64
CA LEU A 477 -8.97 12.86 4.11
C LEU A 477 -10.09 13.43 3.26
N SER A 478 -11.16 13.89 3.90
CA SER A 478 -12.26 14.57 3.21
C SER A 478 -12.13 16.07 3.35
N VAL A 479 -12.04 16.77 2.22
CA VAL A 479 -11.90 18.22 2.11
C VAL A 479 -13.12 18.81 1.44
N SER A 480 -13.92 19.56 2.18
CA SER A 480 -15.06 20.30 1.64
C SER A 480 -14.65 21.72 1.25
N TYR A 481 -14.96 22.12 0.01
CA TYR A 481 -14.84 23.50 -0.47
C TYR A 481 -16.16 23.93 -1.09
N GLY A 482 -16.90 24.79 -0.39
CA GLY A 482 -18.27 25.15 -0.78
C GLY A 482 -19.17 23.91 -0.80
N GLN A 483 -19.80 23.65 -1.95
CA GLN A 483 -20.68 22.48 -2.15
C GLN A 483 -19.95 21.22 -2.64
N VAL A 484 -18.64 21.31 -2.91
CA VAL A 484 -17.86 20.19 -3.47
C VAL A 484 -17.00 19.57 -2.39
N SER A 485 -17.08 18.24 -2.26
CA SER A 485 -16.21 17.45 -1.38
C SER A 485 -15.16 16.70 -2.17
N TYR A 486 -13.89 16.91 -1.85
CA TYR A 486 -12.75 16.18 -2.38
C TYR A 486 -12.29 15.14 -1.37
N LYS A 487 -11.90 13.97 -1.85
CA LYS A 487 -11.27 12.92 -1.03
C LYS A 487 -9.81 12.85 -1.43
N LEU A 488 -8.91 12.82 -0.45
CA LEU A 488 -7.48 12.70 -0.66
C LEU A 488 -6.95 11.50 0.12
N GLN A 489 -6.41 10.53 -0.60
CA GLN A 489 -5.75 9.37 -0.02
C GLN A 489 -4.31 9.70 0.37
N VAL A 490 -3.89 9.20 1.53
CA VAL A 490 -2.51 9.29 2.02
C VAL A 490 -1.66 8.17 1.38
N LEU A 491 -0.69 8.53 0.56
CA LEU A 491 0.17 7.56 -0.15
C LEU A 491 1.53 7.32 0.52
N GLU A 492 2.09 8.34 1.17
CA GLU A 492 3.41 8.25 1.80
C GLU A 492 3.48 9.20 3.00
N LEU A 493 4.12 8.74 4.07
CA LEU A 493 4.35 9.51 5.29
C LEU A 493 5.80 9.32 5.75
N LYS A 494 6.40 10.38 6.31
CA LYS A 494 7.74 10.32 6.95
C LYS A 494 7.70 10.92 8.35
N PRO A 495 8.43 10.31 9.31
CA PRO A 495 9.40 9.22 9.15
C PRO A 495 8.83 7.79 9.24
N ALA A 496 7.53 7.62 9.53
CA ALA A 496 6.89 6.33 9.74
C ALA A 496 5.57 6.24 8.96
N PHE A 497 4.99 5.03 8.87
CA PHE A 497 3.68 4.78 8.23
C PHE A 497 2.49 5.43 8.95
N SER A 498 2.70 5.95 10.16
CA SER A 498 1.73 6.77 10.87
C SER A 498 2.49 7.83 11.65
N ILE A 499 1.98 9.05 11.64
CA ILE A 499 2.67 10.22 12.17
C ILE A 499 1.71 11.07 13.00
N SER A 500 2.29 11.84 13.93
CA SER A 500 1.58 12.93 14.59
C SER A 500 1.66 14.19 13.74
N VAL A 501 0.52 14.85 13.56
CA VAL A 501 0.40 16.15 12.87
C VAL A 501 0.09 17.31 13.81
N LEU A 502 0.09 17.05 15.12
CA LEU A 502 -0.12 18.09 16.14
C LEU A 502 1.11 18.98 16.29
N GLU A 503 0.92 20.28 16.06
CA GLU A 503 1.96 21.31 16.26
C GLU A 503 3.26 20.98 15.51
N THR A 504 3.11 20.51 14.27
CA THR A 504 4.22 20.14 13.38
C THR A 504 4.07 20.82 12.03
N ASP A 505 5.18 21.35 11.52
CA ASP A 505 5.27 21.80 10.15
C ASP A 505 5.56 20.58 9.26
N ILE A 506 4.61 20.23 8.39
CA ILE A 506 4.69 19.07 7.51
C ILE A 506 4.74 19.57 6.07
N GLU A 507 5.70 19.07 5.30
CA GLU A 507 5.73 19.29 3.85
C GLU A 507 4.70 18.38 3.18
N VAL A 508 3.75 18.99 2.44
CA VAL A 508 2.69 18.26 1.75
C VAL A 508 2.93 18.30 0.25
N ASP A 509 3.01 17.12 -0.36
CA ASP A 509 3.09 16.94 -1.81
C ASP A 509 1.76 16.37 -2.35
N ILE A 510 1.23 16.99 -3.40
CA ILE A 510 -0.06 16.61 -3.99
C ILE A 510 0.20 16.06 -5.39
N VAL A 511 -0.11 14.79 -5.59
CA VAL A 511 0.03 14.12 -6.89
C VAL A 511 -1.30 14.17 -7.65
N SER A 512 -1.24 14.14 -8.97
CA SER A 512 -2.46 14.01 -9.79
C SER A 512 -3.06 12.59 -9.66
N PRO A 513 -4.39 12.43 -9.80
CA PRO A 513 -5.02 11.11 -9.80
C PRO A 513 -4.52 10.26 -10.98
N ASP A 514 -4.29 8.97 -10.73
CA ASP A 514 -3.86 8.01 -11.77
C ASP A 514 -5.01 7.59 -12.71
N ILE A 515 -6.27 7.80 -12.30
CA ILE A 515 -7.47 7.38 -13.03
C ILE A 515 -8.31 8.62 -13.38
N VAL A 516 -8.36 8.96 -14.66
CA VAL A 516 -9.38 9.87 -15.20
C VAL A 516 -10.68 9.07 -15.27
N SER A 517 -11.49 9.11 -14.20
CA SER A 517 -12.84 8.56 -14.23
C SER A 517 -13.69 9.39 -15.21
N ASP A 518 -14.08 8.79 -16.34
CA ASP A 518 -15.02 9.31 -17.37
C ASP A 518 -16.47 9.44 -16.83
N GLN A 519 -16.64 9.97 -15.62
CA GLN A 519 -17.98 10.26 -15.11
C GLN A 519 -18.45 11.62 -15.63
N PRO A 520 -19.62 11.71 -16.29
CA PRO A 520 -20.11 12.92 -16.96
C PRO A 520 -20.52 14.07 -16.01
N ASN A 521 -20.32 13.94 -14.69
CA ASN A 521 -20.68 14.95 -13.68
C ASN A 521 -19.47 15.54 -12.94
N GLN A 522 -18.27 15.42 -13.50
CA GLN A 522 -17.07 15.95 -12.88
C GLN A 522 -17.04 17.50 -12.98
N HIS A 523 -17.23 18.16 -11.84
CA HIS A 523 -16.98 19.59 -11.64
C HIS A 523 -15.48 19.91 -11.82
N VAL A 524 -15.00 19.89 -13.06
CA VAL A 524 -13.59 20.07 -13.43
C VAL A 524 -13.42 21.36 -14.22
N LEU A 525 -12.44 22.18 -13.83
CA LEU A 525 -12.14 23.45 -14.47
C LEU A 525 -11.10 23.27 -15.57
N ARG A 526 -11.55 23.24 -16.83
CA ARG A 526 -10.65 23.10 -17.98
C ARG A 526 -9.85 24.41 -18.19
N PRO A 527 -8.51 24.35 -18.26
CA PRO A 527 -7.71 25.56 -18.45
C PRO A 527 -7.90 26.13 -19.85
N LEU A 528 -8.07 27.44 -19.95
CA LEU A 528 -8.25 28.17 -21.20
C LEU A 528 -7.25 29.33 -21.29
N GLN A 529 -6.52 29.39 -22.39
CA GLN A 529 -5.50 30.41 -22.64
C GLN A 529 -6.04 31.52 -23.54
N PHE A 530 -5.54 32.75 -23.35
CA PHE A 530 -5.90 33.87 -24.22
C PHE A 530 -5.61 33.56 -25.69
N GLY A 531 -6.60 33.80 -26.55
CA GLY A 531 -6.50 33.58 -27.99
C GLY A 531 -6.67 32.13 -28.45
N LYS A 532 -6.74 31.16 -27.53
CA LYS A 532 -7.07 29.76 -27.85
C LYS A 532 -8.54 29.51 -27.61
N SER A 533 -9.08 28.61 -28.42
CA SER A 533 -10.47 28.19 -28.37
C SER A 533 -10.58 26.71 -28.05
N GLU A 534 -11.50 26.35 -27.16
CA GLU A 534 -11.78 24.97 -26.80
C GLU A 534 -13.18 24.57 -27.26
N SER A 535 -13.33 23.37 -27.80
CA SER A 535 -14.63 22.82 -28.20
C SER A 535 -15.25 22.00 -27.05
N GLY A 536 -16.54 22.15 -26.82
CA GLY A 536 -17.30 21.44 -25.80
C GLY A 536 -18.67 20.97 -26.30
N THR A 537 -19.32 20.10 -25.53
CA THR A 537 -20.69 19.65 -25.78
C THR A 537 -21.41 19.56 -24.44
N VAL A 538 -22.48 20.35 -24.28
CA VAL A 538 -23.26 20.41 -23.03
C VAL A 538 -24.70 19.98 -23.28
N GLU A 539 -25.22 19.13 -22.41
CA GLU A 539 -26.63 18.68 -22.43
C GLU A 539 -27.55 19.68 -21.71
N GLU A 540 -28.85 19.61 -22.00
CA GLU A 540 -29.85 20.46 -21.35
C GLU A 540 -29.86 20.24 -19.83
N GLY A 541 -29.73 21.33 -19.05
CA GLY A 541 -29.67 21.27 -17.59
C GLY A 541 -28.28 21.02 -17.00
N GLN A 542 -27.25 20.81 -17.83
CA GLN A 542 -25.88 20.56 -17.37
C GLN A 542 -24.95 21.77 -17.58
N TYR A 543 -23.78 21.70 -16.93
CA TYR A 543 -22.74 22.73 -16.98
C TYR A 543 -21.39 22.14 -17.40
N ASP A 544 -20.71 22.85 -18.29
CA ASP A 544 -19.28 22.68 -18.54
C ASP A 544 -18.51 23.87 -17.96
N TYR A 545 -17.35 23.62 -17.35
CA TYR A 545 -16.57 24.67 -16.66
C TYR A 545 -15.16 24.85 -17.22
N TYR A 546 -14.77 26.11 -17.38
CA TYR A 546 -13.44 26.53 -17.85
C TYR A 546 -12.83 27.57 -16.91
N LYS A 547 -11.52 27.73 -16.93
CA LYS A 547 -10.82 28.77 -16.16
C LYS A 547 -9.76 29.49 -16.98
N PHE A 548 -9.54 30.77 -16.68
CA PHE A 548 -8.43 31.56 -17.22
C PHE A 548 -7.86 32.49 -16.14
N THR A 549 -6.59 32.88 -16.27
CA THR A 549 -5.90 33.71 -15.28
C THR A 549 -5.56 35.08 -15.84
N MET A 550 -5.84 36.14 -15.09
CA MET A 550 -5.41 37.51 -15.38
C MET A 550 -4.30 37.93 -14.43
N ASP A 551 -3.16 38.34 -14.98
CA ASP A 551 -2.06 38.92 -14.23
C ASP A 551 -2.30 40.41 -13.94
N GLU A 552 -1.53 40.97 -13.01
CA GLU A 552 -1.62 42.39 -12.62
C GLU A 552 -1.39 43.31 -13.83
N ALA A 553 -0.46 42.96 -14.72
CA ALA A 553 -0.16 43.73 -15.92
C ALA A 553 -1.33 43.77 -16.93
N ALA A 554 -2.06 42.67 -17.14
CA ALA A 554 -3.26 42.69 -17.97
C ALA A 554 -4.37 43.51 -17.32
N VAL A 555 -4.56 43.39 -16.00
CA VAL A 555 -5.59 44.14 -15.27
C VAL A 555 -5.32 45.64 -15.29
N GLU A 556 -4.09 46.08 -15.09
CA GLU A 556 -3.71 47.51 -15.19
C GLU A 556 -4.05 48.08 -16.57
N LYS A 557 -3.78 47.33 -17.64
CA LYS A 557 -4.14 47.74 -19.02
C LYS A 557 -5.65 47.77 -19.25
N VAL A 558 -6.41 46.88 -18.62
CA VAL A 558 -7.88 46.88 -18.67
C VAL A 558 -8.45 48.06 -17.89
N LEU A 559 -7.97 48.35 -16.68
CA LEU A 559 -8.39 49.48 -15.86
C LEU A 559 -8.02 50.82 -16.50
N ALA A 560 -6.86 50.90 -17.15
CA ALA A 560 -6.45 52.05 -17.97
C ALA A 560 -7.30 52.22 -19.24
N GLY A 561 -8.17 51.26 -19.56
CA GLY A 561 -9.05 51.29 -20.71
C GLY A 561 -8.37 50.98 -22.04
N ASN A 562 -7.11 50.50 -22.02
CA ASN A 562 -6.30 50.17 -23.20
C ASN A 562 -6.65 48.81 -23.81
N ILE A 563 -7.28 47.94 -23.02
CA ILE A 563 -7.59 46.56 -23.39
C ILE A 563 -8.97 46.18 -22.87
N LYS A 564 -9.71 45.38 -23.65
CA LYS A 564 -10.95 44.72 -23.25
C LYS A 564 -10.77 43.22 -23.31
N VAL A 565 -11.20 42.51 -22.26
CA VAL A 565 -11.22 41.04 -22.25
C VAL A 565 -12.60 40.58 -22.70
N ILE A 566 -12.63 39.68 -23.67
CA ILE A 566 -13.86 39.24 -24.32
C ILE A 566 -13.97 37.72 -24.17
N VAL A 567 -14.96 37.26 -23.41
CA VAL A 567 -15.30 35.83 -23.33
C VAL A 567 -16.35 35.54 -24.41
N LYS A 568 -16.00 34.70 -25.38
CA LYS A 568 -16.84 34.41 -26.54
C LYS A 568 -17.20 32.92 -26.58
N ILE A 569 -18.47 32.62 -26.84
CA ILE A 569 -18.97 31.28 -27.14
C ILE A 569 -19.60 31.30 -28.52
N ASP A 570 -19.09 30.47 -29.42
CA ASP A 570 -19.67 30.23 -30.74
C ASP A 570 -20.38 28.88 -30.74
N VAL A 571 -21.68 28.89 -31.09
CA VAL A 571 -22.53 27.69 -31.11
C VAL A 571 -22.60 27.14 -32.54
N GLU A 572 -22.39 25.83 -32.71
CA GLU A 572 -22.60 25.16 -34.00
C GLU A 572 -24.10 25.11 -34.27
N LYS A 573 -24.53 25.70 -35.41
CA LYS A 573 -25.95 25.95 -35.73
C LYS A 573 -26.80 24.69 -35.71
N ASP A 574 -27.50 24.47 -34.61
CA ASP A 574 -28.70 23.65 -34.46
C ASP A 574 -29.60 24.35 -33.42
N GLY A 575 -30.91 24.10 -33.41
CA GLY A 575 -31.92 24.81 -32.59
C GLY A 575 -31.81 24.65 -31.05
N ALA A 576 -30.59 24.38 -30.57
CA ALA A 576 -30.17 24.27 -29.19
C ALA A 576 -29.54 25.59 -28.72
N ASP A 577 -29.63 25.88 -27.42
CA ASP A 577 -29.24 27.18 -26.84
C ASP A 577 -28.47 26.98 -25.54
N THR A 578 -27.49 27.84 -25.29
CA THR A 578 -26.67 27.82 -24.06
C THR A 578 -26.86 29.09 -23.25
N ASP A 579 -26.28 29.15 -22.06
CA ASP A 579 -26.03 30.38 -21.30
C ASP A 579 -24.59 30.43 -20.81
N LEU A 580 -24.07 31.65 -20.65
CA LEU A 580 -22.70 31.91 -20.21
C LEU A 580 -22.71 32.58 -18.84
N TYR A 581 -21.96 32.02 -17.90
CA TYR A 581 -21.73 32.57 -16.56
C TYR A 581 -20.23 32.74 -16.32
N VAL A 582 -19.80 33.84 -15.75
CA VAL A 582 -18.39 34.10 -15.42
C VAL A 582 -18.30 34.61 -13.99
N SER A 583 -17.29 34.18 -13.24
CA SER A 583 -17.01 34.69 -11.90
C SER A 583 -15.53 34.65 -11.60
N LYS A 584 -15.07 35.58 -10.76
CA LYS A 584 -13.74 35.50 -10.19
C LYS A 584 -13.68 34.44 -9.10
N HIS A 585 -12.52 33.78 -8.95
CA HIS A 585 -12.22 33.00 -7.75
C HIS A 585 -12.45 33.89 -6.51
N PRO A 586 -13.16 33.40 -5.49
CA PRO A 586 -13.27 31.99 -5.10
C PRO A 586 -14.47 31.20 -5.66
N VAL A 587 -15.33 31.79 -6.48
CA VAL A 587 -16.45 31.05 -7.10
C VAL A 587 -15.90 30.18 -8.24
N LEU A 588 -15.74 28.89 -7.97
CA LEU A 588 -15.17 27.94 -8.92
C LEU A 588 -16.16 27.52 -10.00
N PHE A 589 -17.43 27.34 -9.64
CA PHE A 589 -18.47 26.81 -10.53
C PHE A 589 -19.61 27.83 -10.67
N PRO A 590 -19.44 28.84 -11.55
CA PRO A 590 -20.48 29.82 -11.79
C PRO A 590 -21.77 29.15 -12.28
N SER A 591 -22.88 29.40 -11.59
CA SER A 591 -24.19 28.83 -11.91
C SER A 591 -25.21 29.92 -12.19
N LEU A 592 -26.43 29.53 -12.58
CA LEU A 592 -27.55 30.44 -12.77
C LEU A 592 -27.75 31.36 -11.56
N ASN A 593 -27.57 30.80 -10.36
CA ASN A 593 -27.76 31.51 -9.11
C ASN A 593 -26.45 32.19 -8.67
N GLN A 594 -25.31 31.51 -8.77
CA GLN A 594 -24.04 32.02 -8.25
C GLN A 594 -23.11 32.46 -9.38
N HIS A 595 -23.16 33.73 -9.80
CA HIS A 595 -22.22 34.30 -10.75
C HIS A 595 -22.01 35.82 -10.58
N GLU A 596 -20.92 36.36 -11.13
CA GLU A 596 -20.66 37.81 -11.18
C GLU A 596 -21.07 38.44 -12.52
N TRP A 597 -20.88 37.72 -13.62
CA TRP A 597 -21.28 38.16 -14.96
C TRP A 597 -22.01 37.05 -15.72
N SER A 598 -22.96 37.42 -16.59
CA SER A 598 -23.67 36.45 -17.43
C SER A 598 -24.10 37.02 -18.78
N SER A 599 -24.27 36.14 -19.77
CA SER A 599 -24.86 36.45 -21.08
C SER A 599 -25.90 35.40 -21.46
N HIS A 600 -27.10 35.87 -21.80
CA HIS A 600 -28.28 35.05 -22.13
C HIS A 600 -28.70 35.17 -23.60
N ASP A 601 -27.90 35.86 -24.42
CA ASP A 601 -28.19 36.12 -25.83
C ASP A 601 -28.36 34.82 -26.62
N VAL A 602 -29.29 34.77 -27.58
CA VAL A 602 -29.53 33.55 -28.36
C VAL A 602 -28.43 33.40 -29.43
N GLY A 603 -27.78 32.23 -29.49
CA GLY A 603 -26.71 31.94 -30.46
C GLY A 603 -25.30 32.24 -29.93
N SER A 604 -24.43 32.86 -30.74
CA SER A 604 -23.06 33.21 -30.30
C SER A 604 -23.09 34.30 -29.23
N LYS A 605 -22.50 34.03 -28.07
CA LYS A 605 -22.48 34.94 -26.92
C LYS A 605 -21.14 35.62 -26.79
N THR A 606 -21.17 36.91 -26.45
CA THR A 606 -19.95 37.70 -26.22
C THR A 606 -20.11 38.50 -24.94
N LEU A 607 -19.34 38.16 -23.91
CA LEU A 607 -19.26 38.92 -22.66
C LEU A 607 -17.99 39.77 -22.69
N ILE A 608 -18.13 41.09 -22.52
CA ILE A 608 -17.01 42.03 -22.52
C ILE A 608 -16.75 42.51 -21.09
N LEU A 609 -15.59 42.14 -20.54
CA LEU A 609 -15.11 42.59 -19.25
C LEU A 609 -14.22 43.83 -19.46
N GLY A 610 -14.58 44.99 -18.87
CA GLY A 610 -13.92 46.27 -19.14
C GLY A 610 -13.92 47.29 -18.00
N SER A 611 -13.26 48.44 -18.21
CA SER A 611 -12.93 49.47 -17.19
C SER A 611 -14.10 50.13 -16.44
N LYS A 612 -15.34 49.96 -16.90
CA LYS A 612 -16.53 50.51 -16.21
C LYS A 612 -16.98 49.66 -15.02
N GLU A 613 -16.46 48.45 -14.88
CA GLU A 613 -16.83 47.50 -13.84
C GLU A 613 -15.78 47.53 -12.71
N ARG A 614 -16.13 48.13 -11.56
CA ARG A 614 -15.25 48.32 -10.40
C ARG A 614 -14.75 47.02 -9.71
N ALA A 615 -15.03 45.85 -10.27
CA ALA A 615 -14.76 44.52 -9.66
C ALA A 615 -13.57 43.76 -10.30
N LEU A 616 -13.05 44.20 -11.44
CA LEU A 616 -11.92 43.53 -12.09
C LEU A 616 -10.62 43.69 -11.29
N SER A 617 -10.00 42.56 -10.97
CA SER A 617 -8.75 42.47 -10.20
C SER A 617 -7.93 41.26 -10.64
N SER A 618 -6.63 41.22 -10.36
CA SER A 618 -5.77 40.10 -10.73
C SER A 618 -6.23 38.80 -10.06
N GLY A 619 -6.09 37.68 -10.76
CA GLY A 619 -6.51 36.36 -10.29
C GLY A 619 -7.12 35.45 -11.35
N THR A 620 -7.60 34.30 -10.90
CA THR A 620 -8.26 33.29 -11.74
C THR A 620 -9.76 33.58 -11.85
N TYR A 621 -10.29 33.41 -13.05
CA TYR A 621 -11.71 33.53 -13.38
C TYR A 621 -12.21 32.20 -13.91
N SER A 622 -13.41 31.83 -13.49
CA SER A 622 -14.13 30.64 -13.94
C SER A 622 -15.26 31.02 -14.89
N ILE A 623 -15.50 30.16 -15.87
CA ILE A 623 -16.54 30.28 -16.89
C ILE A 623 -17.41 29.02 -16.79
N GLY A 624 -18.72 29.19 -16.60
CA GLY A 624 -19.72 28.13 -16.70
C GLY A 624 -20.52 28.26 -18.00
N VAL A 625 -20.53 27.21 -18.81
CA VAL A 625 -21.36 27.08 -20.01
C VAL A 625 -22.52 26.16 -19.68
N TYR A 626 -23.75 26.69 -19.71
CA TYR A 626 -24.96 25.96 -19.35
C TYR A 626 -25.75 25.56 -20.59
N GLY A 627 -26.22 24.32 -20.68
CA GLY A 627 -27.16 23.89 -21.71
C GLY A 627 -28.58 24.34 -21.37
N PHE A 628 -29.09 25.38 -22.04
CA PHE A 628 -30.43 25.92 -21.77
C PHE A 628 -31.53 25.11 -22.47
N LYS A 629 -31.30 24.66 -23.70
CA LYS A 629 -32.27 23.89 -24.49
C LYS A 629 -31.55 22.95 -25.46
N GLY A 630 -31.83 21.65 -25.39
CA GLY A 630 -31.19 20.63 -26.21
C GLY A 630 -29.68 20.45 -25.94
N THR A 631 -29.07 19.51 -26.66
CA THR A 631 -27.61 19.29 -26.61
C THR A 631 -26.91 20.27 -27.53
N VAL A 632 -25.98 21.06 -26.98
CA VAL A 632 -25.29 22.13 -27.72
C VAL A 632 -23.81 21.81 -27.89
N LYS A 633 -23.34 21.84 -29.14
CA LYS A 633 -21.91 21.89 -29.46
C LYS A 633 -21.46 23.33 -29.58
N TYR A 634 -20.39 23.68 -28.88
CA TYR A 634 -19.91 25.05 -28.82
C TYR A 634 -18.38 25.13 -28.81
N GLN A 635 -17.88 26.32 -29.11
CA GLN A 635 -16.48 26.68 -29.04
C GLN A 635 -16.33 27.91 -28.13
N VAL A 636 -15.64 27.77 -27.01
CA VAL A 636 -15.39 28.83 -26.03
C VAL A 636 -13.99 29.39 -26.21
N SER A 637 -13.84 30.72 -26.12
CA SER A 637 -12.54 31.40 -26.21
C SER A 637 -12.52 32.68 -25.37
N VAL A 638 -11.33 33.05 -24.90
CA VAL A 638 -11.10 34.33 -24.21
C VAL A 638 -10.13 35.14 -25.05
N LEU A 639 -10.59 36.29 -25.53
CA LEU A 639 -9.88 37.19 -26.43
C LEU A 639 -9.49 38.48 -25.70
N VAL A 640 -8.36 39.04 -26.10
CA VAL A 640 -7.87 40.32 -25.59
C VAL A 640 -7.87 41.29 -26.77
N GLN A 641 -8.67 42.35 -26.69
CA GLN A 641 -8.77 43.36 -27.74
C GLN A 641 -8.22 44.70 -27.25
N GLU A 642 -7.24 45.25 -27.96
CA GLU A 642 -6.77 46.62 -27.71
C GLU A 642 -7.84 47.63 -28.15
N SER A 643 -8.15 48.59 -27.29
CA SER A 643 -9.05 49.70 -27.62
C SER A 643 -8.33 50.66 -28.57
N SER A 644 -8.54 50.44 -29.85
CA SER A 644 -8.23 51.45 -30.85
C SER A 644 -9.31 52.54 -30.82
N ASP A 645 -9.09 53.56 -29.99
CA ASP A 645 -9.67 54.88 -30.25
C ASP A 645 -9.06 55.39 -31.57
N GLY A 646 -9.67 55.03 -32.70
CA GLY A 646 -9.18 55.44 -34.01
C GLY A 646 -9.75 54.76 -35.25
N ALA A 647 -10.72 53.85 -35.15
CA ALA A 647 -11.39 53.31 -36.35
C ALA A 647 -12.71 54.06 -36.60
N LYS A 648 -12.62 55.24 -37.26
CA LYS A 648 -13.75 55.79 -38.01
C LYS A 648 -14.14 54.77 -39.09
N VAL A 649 -15.22 54.04 -38.86
CA VAL A 649 -15.85 53.19 -39.87
C VAL A 649 -16.56 54.09 -40.88
N GLY A 650 -16.02 54.16 -42.11
CA GLY A 650 -16.78 54.56 -43.29
C GLY A 650 -16.29 55.79 -44.07
N GLU A 651 -15.04 55.81 -44.55
CA GLU A 651 -14.71 56.59 -45.75
C GLU A 651 -14.19 55.65 -46.85
N ARG A 652 -15.06 55.36 -47.82
CA ARG A 652 -14.63 54.99 -49.18
C ARG A 652 -14.97 56.16 -50.10
N ALA A 653 -13.89 56.81 -50.55
CA ALA A 653 -13.70 57.59 -51.77
C ALA A 653 -14.87 58.45 -52.26
N LEU A 654 -14.69 59.78 -52.22
CA LEU A 654 -14.56 60.59 -53.43
C LEU A 654 -14.26 62.06 -53.09
N SER A 655 -13.22 62.58 -53.74
CA SER A 655 -13.15 63.92 -54.38
C SER A 655 -13.64 65.17 -53.62
N SER A 656 -12.71 66.12 -53.46
CA SER A 656 -12.90 67.57 -53.62
C SER A 656 -14.25 68.23 -53.29
N SER A 657 -14.14 69.20 -52.36
CA SER A 657 -14.90 70.46 -52.23
C SER A 657 -16.18 70.51 -51.38
N SER A 658 -16.26 71.64 -50.65
CA SER A 658 -17.38 72.29 -49.96
C SER A 658 -17.85 71.75 -48.60
N ASP A 659 -17.83 72.63 -47.59
CA ASP A 659 -18.66 72.55 -46.39
C ASP A 659 -20.11 72.30 -46.80
N VAL A 660 -20.63 71.10 -46.52
CA VAL A 660 -22.03 70.77 -46.76
C VAL A 660 -22.75 70.82 -45.42
N ASP A 661 -23.63 71.80 -45.23
CA ASP A 661 -24.56 71.84 -44.10
C ASP A 661 -25.30 70.50 -44.00
N THR A 662 -25.16 69.80 -42.87
CA THR A 662 -25.90 68.56 -42.57
C THR A 662 -26.98 68.87 -41.54
N VAL A 663 -28.16 68.27 -41.69
CA VAL A 663 -29.32 68.44 -40.82
C VAL A 663 -29.75 67.07 -40.31
N GLU A 664 -30.12 67.00 -39.03
CA GLU A 664 -30.58 65.76 -38.41
C GLU A 664 -32.00 65.40 -38.89
N CYS A 665 -32.16 64.16 -39.37
CA CYS A 665 -33.46 63.62 -39.77
C CYS A 665 -34.39 63.49 -38.57
N ARG A 666 -35.60 64.06 -38.66
CA ARG A 666 -36.59 64.02 -37.58
C ARG A 666 -37.07 62.62 -37.20
N ASN A 667 -36.89 61.63 -38.09
CA ASN A 667 -37.34 60.26 -37.89
C ASN A 667 -36.21 59.34 -37.39
N CYS A 668 -35.09 59.22 -38.12
CA CYS A 668 -33.99 58.32 -37.73
C CYS A 668 -32.84 58.96 -36.95
N LYS A 669 -32.89 60.28 -36.73
CA LYS A 669 -31.86 61.05 -36.02
C LYS A 669 -30.45 60.99 -36.64
N HIS A 670 -30.32 60.55 -37.89
CA HIS A 670 -29.06 60.62 -38.63
C HIS A 670 -28.84 62.00 -39.24
N SER A 671 -27.58 62.45 -39.22
CA SER A 671 -27.16 63.68 -39.90
C SER A 671 -27.06 63.46 -41.41
N ILE A 672 -27.92 64.13 -42.18
CA ILE A 672 -28.01 63.99 -43.63
C ILE A 672 -27.74 65.36 -44.28
N PRO A 673 -27.03 65.44 -45.40
CA PRO A 673 -26.85 66.71 -46.13
C PRO A 673 -28.16 67.45 -46.37
N SER A 674 -28.19 68.77 -46.12
CA SER A 674 -29.39 69.63 -46.24
C SER A 674 -30.07 69.54 -47.60
N ARG A 675 -29.30 69.24 -48.65
CA ARG A 675 -29.81 69.04 -50.03
C ARG A 675 -30.62 67.76 -50.23
N SER A 676 -30.37 66.71 -49.44
CA SER A 676 -31.02 65.41 -49.58
C SER A 676 -31.95 65.06 -48.41
N ILE A 677 -32.01 65.90 -47.37
CA ILE A 677 -32.84 65.67 -46.17
C ILE A 677 -34.30 65.43 -46.52
N ARG A 678 -34.89 66.18 -47.45
CA ARG A 678 -36.31 66.04 -47.85
C ARG A 678 -36.61 64.66 -48.48
N LEU A 679 -35.70 64.17 -49.33
CA LEU A 679 -35.81 62.85 -49.96
C LEU A 679 -35.56 61.73 -48.94
N HIS A 680 -34.56 61.91 -48.09
CA HIS A 680 -34.24 60.98 -47.01
C HIS A 680 -35.38 60.89 -46.00
N GLU A 681 -35.94 62.00 -45.53
CA GLU A 681 -37.06 62.02 -44.58
C GLU A 681 -38.30 61.35 -45.16
N ALA A 682 -38.61 61.59 -46.45
CA ALA A 682 -39.73 60.92 -47.13
C ALA A 682 -39.51 59.40 -47.29
N TYR A 683 -38.28 58.97 -47.56
CA TYR A 683 -37.94 57.54 -47.64
C TYR A 683 -37.88 56.88 -46.26
N CYS A 684 -37.25 57.55 -45.30
CA CYS A 684 -37.06 57.10 -43.93
C CYS A 684 -38.40 57.00 -43.19
N SER A 685 -39.29 57.97 -43.33
CA SER A 685 -40.64 57.90 -42.74
C SER A 685 -41.53 56.79 -43.31
N ARG A 686 -41.22 56.30 -44.53
CA ARG A 686 -41.95 55.20 -45.17
C ARG A 686 -41.41 53.83 -44.81
N HIS A 687 -40.10 53.71 -44.61
CA HIS A 687 -39.43 52.42 -44.41
C HIS A 687 -38.97 52.20 -42.97
N ASN A 688 -38.90 53.25 -42.15
CA ASN A 688 -38.46 53.16 -40.77
C ASN A 688 -39.50 53.74 -39.82
N ILE A 689 -39.69 53.06 -38.69
CA ILE A 689 -40.57 53.45 -37.60
C ILE A 689 -39.75 53.53 -36.31
N VAL A 690 -40.01 54.57 -35.51
CA VAL A 690 -39.42 54.70 -34.18
C VAL A 690 -40.32 53.98 -33.19
N CYS A 691 -39.73 53.16 -32.33
CA CYS A 691 -40.45 52.54 -31.24
C CYS A 691 -40.97 53.59 -30.24
N ASN A 692 -42.26 53.55 -29.96
CA ASN A 692 -42.95 54.50 -29.07
C ASN A 692 -42.95 54.06 -27.59
N HIS A 693 -42.29 52.96 -27.24
CA HIS A 693 -42.18 52.53 -25.84
C HIS A 693 -41.32 53.52 -25.04
N PRO A 694 -41.75 53.93 -23.82
CA PRO A 694 -40.97 54.83 -22.97
C PRO A 694 -39.55 54.28 -22.77
N GLY A 695 -38.53 55.06 -23.13
CA GLY A 695 -37.11 54.70 -22.95
C GLY A 695 -36.48 53.83 -24.05
N CYS A 696 -37.21 53.38 -25.06
CA CYS A 696 -36.64 52.57 -26.15
C CYS A 696 -36.04 53.42 -27.28
N GLY A 697 -36.87 54.20 -28.00
CA GLY A 697 -36.41 55.14 -29.02
C GLY A 697 -35.66 54.54 -30.23
N ILE A 698 -35.65 53.21 -30.40
CA ILE A 698 -34.96 52.51 -31.49
C ILE A 698 -35.70 52.75 -32.81
N VAL A 699 -34.94 53.02 -33.87
CA VAL A 699 -35.44 53.20 -35.23
C VAL A 699 -35.30 51.87 -35.97
N LEU A 700 -36.43 51.27 -36.34
CA LEU A 700 -36.49 49.96 -36.97
C LEU A 700 -37.07 50.07 -38.36
N ARG A 701 -36.74 49.14 -39.24
CA ARG A 701 -37.48 49.02 -40.50
C ARG A 701 -38.90 48.56 -40.22
N VAL A 702 -39.86 49.00 -41.04
CA VAL A 702 -41.29 48.65 -40.90
C VAL A 702 -41.51 47.13 -40.90
N GLU A 703 -40.69 46.38 -41.63
CA GLU A 703 -40.72 44.91 -41.65
C GLU A 703 -40.20 44.28 -40.34
N GLU A 704 -39.18 44.88 -39.72
CA GLU A 704 -38.52 44.40 -38.49
C GLU A 704 -39.24 44.85 -37.22
N ALA A 705 -40.00 45.93 -37.28
CA ALA A 705 -40.76 46.48 -36.15
C ALA A 705 -41.81 45.51 -35.58
N LYS A 706 -42.32 44.59 -36.41
CA LYS A 706 -43.24 43.53 -35.95
C LYS A 706 -42.58 42.54 -35.00
N ASN A 707 -41.27 42.38 -35.11
CA ASN A 707 -40.48 41.49 -34.27
C ASN A 707 -39.80 42.27 -33.14
N HIS A 708 -40.24 43.48 -32.82
CA HIS A 708 -39.68 44.27 -31.73
C HIS A 708 -40.72 44.43 -30.62
N LEU A 709 -40.64 43.56 -29.62
CA LEU A 709 -41.58 43.50 -28.49
C LEU A 709 -40.89 43.98 -27.21
N HIS A 710 -41.66 44.51 -26.26
CA HIS A 710 -41.13 44.93 -24.95
C HIS A 710 -41.66 44.00 -23.88
N CYS A 711 -40.81 43.62 -22.93
CA CYS A 711 -41.25 42.86 -21.77
C CYS A 711 -42.15 43.73 -20.88
N GLU A 712 -43.30 43.20 -20.46
CA GLU A 712 -44.26 43.93 -19.63
C GLU A 712 -43.76 44.20 -18.19
N LYS A 713 -42.80 43.41 -17.71
CA LYS A 713 -42.24 43.53 -16.35
C LYS A 713 -41.08 44.54 -16.27
N CYS A 714 -40.13 44.49 -17.20
CA CYS A 714 -38.91 45.32 -17.16
C CYS A 714 -38.81 46.36 -18.29
N GLY A 715 -39.68 46.32 -19.30
CA GLY A 715 -39.68 47.25 -20.43
C GLY A 715 -38.55 47.04 -21.44
N GLN A 716 -37.76 45.96 -21.34
CA GLN A 716 -36.67 45.68 -22.27
C GLN A 716 -37.20 45.25 -23.64
N ALA A 717 -36.59 45.80 -24.70
CA ALA A 717 -36.93 45.49 -26.09
C ALA A 717 -36.21 44.24 -26.61
N LEU A 718 -36.96 43.26 -27.12
CA LEU A 718 -36.48 41.93 -27.51
C LEU A 718 -37.24 41.40 -28.74
N GLN A 719 -36.64 40.40 -29.42
CA GLN A 719 -37.32 39.67 -30.48
C GLN A 719 -38.30 38.62 -29.90
N PRO A 720 -39.37 38.21 -30.63
CA PRO A 720 -40.33 37.21 -30.14
C PRO A 720 -39.68 35.89 -29.71
N THR A 721 -38.63 35.46 -30.42
CA THR A 721 -37.87 34.24 -30.12
C THR A 721 -37.05 34.33 -28.83
N GLU A 722 -36.71 35.54 -28.40
CA GLU A 722 -35.91 35.80 -27.18
C GLU A 722 -36.80 36.07 -25.97
N MET A 723 -38.07 36.44 -26.19
CA MET A 723 -39.01 36.81 -25.14
C MET A 723 -39.32 35.66 -24.19
N GLU A 724 -39.52 34.45 -24.71
CA GLU A 724 -39.78 33.26 -23.89
C GLU A 724 -38.59 32.97 -22.96
N LYS A 725 -37.37 33.02 -23.49
CA LYS A 725 -36.14 32.85 -22.71
C LYS A 725 -35.97 33.98 -21.68
N HIS A 726 -36.22 35.23 -22.06
CA HIS A 726 -36.12 36.37 -21.16
C HIS A 726 -37.07 36.26 -19.96
N LEU A 727 -38.33 35.89 -20.19
CA LEU A 727 -39.30 35.69 -19.12
C LEU A 727 -38.87 34.55 -18.18
N LYS A 728 -38.42 33.43 -18.75
CA LYS A 728 -37.95 32.27 -17.97
C LYS A 728 -36.70 32.56 -17.15
N VAL A 729 -35.73 33.29 -17.71
CA VAL A 729 -34.45 33.56 -17.04
C VAL A 729 -34.54 34.69 -16.02
N PHE A 730 -35.21 35.81 -16.36
CA PHE A 730 -35.14 37.03 -15.55
C PHE A 730 -36.34 37.20 -14.61
N HIS A 731 -37.48 36.61 -14.93
CA HIS A 731 -38.75 36.88 -14.26
C HIS A 731 -39.45 35.63 -13.69
N GLU A 732 -38.89 34.44 -13.89
CA GLU A 732 -39.30 33.24 -13.17
C GLU A 732 -38.74 33.31 -11.73
N PRO A 733 -39.56 33.09 -10.69
CA PRO A 733 -39.09 33.12 -9.31
C PRO A 733 -38.10 31.98 -9.05
N LEU A 734 -36.91 32.32 -8.57
CA LEU A 734 -35.88 31.38 -8.19
C LEU A 734 -35.91 31.14 -6.67
N THR A 735 -35.75 29.90 -6.25
CA THR A 735 -35.57 29.50 -4.84
C THR A 735 -34.09 29.44 -4.49
N CYS A 736 -33.67 30.22 -3.49
CA CYS A 736 -32.35 30.11 -2.89
C CYS A 736 -32.31 28.96 -1.87
N GLY A 737 -31.15 28.32 -1.69
CA GLY A 737 -30.95 27.27 -0.69
C GLY A 737 -31.21 27.71 0.77
N CYS A 738 -31.19 29.01 1.04
CA CYS A 738 -31.58 29.58 2.33
C CYS A 738 -33.10 29.65 2.55
N GLY A 739 -33.92 29.29 1.54
CA GLY A 739 -35.39 29.27 1.59
C GLY A 739 -36.08 30.51 1.04
N ILE A 740 -35.34 31.53 0.58
CA ILE A 740 -35.91 32.76 0.00
C ILE A 740 -36.23 32.58 -1.48
N VAL A 741 -37.37 33.12 -1.94
CA VAL A 741 -37.80 33.10 -3.34
C VAL A 741 -37.79 34.51 -3.92
N LEU A 742 -37.01 34.75 -4.97
CA LEU A 742 -36.82 36.08 -5.58
C LEU A 742 -36.70 35.97 -7.11
N GLU A 743 -36.99 37.05 -7.84
CA GLU A 743 -36.63 37.17 -9.26
C GLU A 743 -35.10 37.31 -9.41
N LYS A 744 -34.56 37.04 -10.60
CA LYS A 744 -33.12 36.90 -10.82
C LYS A 744 -32.28 38.10 -10.35
N GLU A 745 -32.68 39.32 -10.69
CA GLU A 745 -31.92 40.53 -10.33
C GLU A 745 -31.81 40.69 -8.80
N GLN A 746 -32.90 40.39 -8.08
CA GLN A 746 -32.94 40.41 -6.63
C GLN A 746 -32.20 39.22 -6.02
N MET A 747 -32.24 38.05 -6.66
CA MET A 747 -31.54 36.84 -6.23
C MET A 747 -30.02 37.04 -6.26
N VAL A 748 -29.48 37.64 -7.33
CA VAL A 748 -28.04 37.94 -7.44
C VAL A 748 -27.61 38.91 -6.33
N GLN A 749 -28.41 39.95 -6.05
CA GLN A 749 -28.13 40.88 -4.95
C GLN A 749 -28.17 40.19 -3.58
N HIS A 750 -29.19 39.36 -3.36
CA HIS A 750 -29.33 38.57 -2.14
C HIS A 750 -28.11 37.64 -1.94
N GLN A 751 -27.71 36.88 -2.95
CA GLN A 751 -26.59 35.94 -2.83
C GLN A 751 -25.23 36.63 -2.69
N ALA A 752 -25.07 37.82 -3.26
CA ALA A 752 -23.84 38.60 -3.11
C ALA A 752 -23.69 39.24 -1.71
N ARG A 753 -24.80 39.65 -1.07
CA ARG A 753 -24.75 40.50 0.14
C ARG A 753 -25.43 39.89 1.37
N ASP A 754 -26.62 39.34 1.21
CA ASP A 754 -27.55 39.04 2.31
C ASP A 754 -27.67 37.55 2.63
N CYS A 755 -27.31 36.67 1.71
CA CYS A 755 -27.48 35.24 1.88
C CYS A 755 -26.51 34.69 2.93
N PRO A 756 -26.99 33.96 3.94
CA PRO A 756 -26.12 33.38 4.97
C PRO A 756 -25.23 32.25 4.43
N LEU A 757 -25.68 31.59 3.36
CA LEU A 757 -24.94 30.53 2.66
C LEU A 757 -23.94 31.09 1.65
N ARG A 758 -23.78 32.42 1.53
CA ARG A 758 -22.79 32.99 0.62
C ARG A 758 -21.39 32.62 1.11
N LEU A 759 -20.52 32.22 0.20
CA LEU A 759 -19.14 31.90 0.52
C LEU A 759 -18.31 33.17 0.64
N ILE A 760 -17.53 33.27 1.71
CA ILE A 760 -16.60 34.38 1.97
C ILE A 760 -15.22 33.84 2.27
N ALA A 761 -14.20 34.62 1.89
CA ALA A 761 -12.84 34.37 2.35
C ALA A 761 -12.70 34.96 3.75
N CYS A 762 -12.46 34.10 4.74
CA CYS A 762 -12.21 34.54 6.10
C CYS A 762 -10.88 35.29 6.18
N ARG A 763 -10.90 36.53 6.71
CA ARG A 763 -9.69 37.36 6.87
C ARG A 763 -8.62 36.76 7.79
N PHE A 764 -8.97 35.80 8.63
CA PHE A 764 -8.08 35.26 9.67
C PHE A 764 -7.49 33.89 9.31
N CYS A 765 -8.30 32.94 8.83
CA CYS A 765 -7.80 31.62 8.40
C CYS A 765 -7.55 31.53 6.88
N GLY A 766 -8.04 32.48 6.08
CA GLY A 766 -7.90 32.43 4.62
C GLY A 766 -8.80 31.41 3.92
N ASP A 767 -9.58 30.63 4.68
CA ASP A 767 -10.52 29.63 4.15
C ASP A 767 -11.78 30.26 3.55
N MET A 768 -12.40 29.51 2.64
CA MET A 768 -13.72 29.81 2.11
C MET A 768 -14.78 29.12 2.93
N VAL A 769 -15.60 29.93 3.58
CA VAL A 769 -16.61 29.49 4.54
C VAL A 769 -17.93 30.16 4.22
N GLU A 770 -19.03 29.55 4.63
CA GLU A 770 -20.31 30.24 4.63
C GLU A 770 -20.23 31.46 5.55
N ALA A 771 -20.80 32.58 5.11
CA ALA A 771 -20.82 33.80 5.91
C ALA A 771 -21.54 33.61 7.25
N GLY A 772 -22.46 32.63 7.31
CA GLY A 772 -23.39 32.49 8.41
C GLY A 772 -24.33 33.68 8.45
N ASN A 773 -25.02 33.87 9.57
CA ASN A 773 -25.96 34.97 9.71
C ASN A 773 -25.23 36.29 9.93
N SER A 774 -25.17 36.76 11.17
CA SER A 774 -24.41 37.95 11.53
C SER A 774 -23.67 37.65 12.82
N ALA A 775 -22.48 38.24 12.99
CA ALA A 775 -21.69 38.06 14.19
C ALA A 775 -22.56 38.28 15.45
N ALA A 776 -22.48 37.35 16.41
CA ALA A 776 -23.23 37.41 17.65
C ALA A 776 -22.82 38.65 18.48
N ASP A 777 -21.54 39.00 18.46
CA ASP A 777 -21.02 40.20 19.09
C ASP A 777 -21.35 41.46 18.26
N THR A 778 -21.97 42.44 18.92
CA THR A 778 -22.28 43.76 18.35
C THR A 778 -21.06 44.51 17.84
N ARG A 779 -19.91 44.38 18.51
CA ARG A 779 -18.66 45.05 18.08
C ARG A 779 -18.17 44.45 16.77
N ASP A 780 -18.21 43.13 16.66
CA ASP A 780 -17.77 42.40 15.47
C ASP A 780 -18.68 42.71 14.28
N ARG A 781 -19.99 42.85 14.51
CA ARG A 781 -20.97 43.28 13.50
C ARG A 781 -20.69 44.69 12.98
N MET A 782 -20.32 45.65 13.84
CA MET A 782 -19.94 47.00 13.40
C MET A 782 -18.66 47.03 12.58
N ARG A 783 -17.75 46.08 12.79
CA ARG A 783 -16.54 45.91 11.97
C ARG A 783 -16.81 45.17 10.65
N GLY A 784 -18.06 44.80 10.39
CA GLY A 784 -18.47 44.09 9.19
C GLY A 784 -17.96 42.65 9.15
N MET A 785 -17.67 42.04 10.30
CA MET A 785 -17.24 40.64 10.37
C MET A 785 -18.46 39.72 10.24
N SER A 786 -18.26 38.64 9.50
CA SER A 786 -19.21 37.53 9.42
C SER A 786 -19.25 36.72 10.72
N GLU A 787 -20.21 35.81 10.84
CA GLU A 787 -20.32 34.91 12.00
C GLU A 787 -19.07 34.03 12.16
N HIS A 788 -18.58 33.48 11.04
CA HIS A 788 -17.35 32.71 11.03
C HIS A 788 -16.12 33.58 11.37
N GLU A 789 -15.99 34.78 10.79
CA GLU A 789 -14.85 35.66 11.05
C GLU A 789 -14.79 36.11 12.51
N SER A 790 -15.93 36.36 13.14
CA SER A 790 -16.01 36.69 14.57
C SER A 790 -15.47 35.53 15.43
N THR A 791 -15.86 34.29 15.10
CA THR A 791 -15.41 33.10 15.83
C THR A 791 -13.93 32.80 15.57
N CYS A 792 -13.51 32.78 14.30
CA CYS A 792 -12.14 32.52 13.88
C CYS A 792 -11.16 33.60 14.38
N GLY A 793 -11.56 34.87 14.31
CA GLY A 793 -10.78 36.00 14.79
C GLY A 793 -10.63 36.07 16.32
N SER A 794 -11.46 35.35 17.07
CA SER A 794 -11.34 35.26 18.53
C SER A 794 -10.20 34.34 18.99
N ARG A 795 -9.53 33.63 18.05
CA ARG A 795 -8.31 32.86 18.33
C ARG A 795 -7.17 33.79 18.69
N THR A 796 -6.31 33.38 19.62
CA THR A 796 -5.14 34.15 20.03
C THR A 796 -3.87 33.71 19.30
N ALA A 797 -3.07 34.67 18.85
CA ALA A 797 -1.73 34.45 18.33
C ALA A 797 -0.72 35.34 19.09
N PRO A 798 0.54 34.92 19.25
CA PRO A 798 1.58 35.78 19.82
C PRO A 798 1.86 36.97 18.89
N CYS A 799 1.95 38.17 19.44
CA CYS A 799 2.34 39.36 18.70
C CYS A 799 3.85 39.34 18.39
N ASP A 800 4.23 39.48 17.12
CA ASP A 800 5.65 39.43 16.69
C ASP A 800 6.53 40.52 17.34
N SER A 801 5.92 41.62 17.80
CA SER A 801 6.64 42.76 18.38
C SER A 801 6.82 42.67 19.90
N CYS A 802 5.95 41.96 20.63
CA CYS A 802 6.04 41.88 22.10
C CYS A 802 5.79 40.50 22.72
N GLY A 803 5.49 39.49 21.90
CA GLY A 803 5.22 38.12 22.34
C GLY A 803 3.92 37.92 23.14
N ARG A 804 3.11 38.97 23.35
CA ARG A 804 1.82 38.82 24.06
C ARG A 804 0.82 38.08 23.19
N SER A 805 0.07 37.17 23.79
CA SER A 805 -1.06 36.49 23.14
C SER A 805 -2.22 37.46 22.97
N VAL A 806 -2.60 37.74 21.72
CA VAL A 806 -3.64 38.70 21.36
C VAL A 806 -4.60 38.02 20.38
N MET A 807 -5.90 38.27 20.51
CA MET A 807 -6.89 37.78 19.56
C MET A 807 -6.60 38.32 18.16
N LEU A 808 -6.68 37.47 17.13
CA LEU A 808 -6.41 37.84 15.74
C LEU A 808 -7.26 39.03 15.29
N LYS A 809 -8.53 39.10 15.72
CA LYS A 809 -9.44 40.22 15.43
C LYS A 809 -9.10 41.53 16.11
N ASP A 810 -8.25 41.51 17.14
CA ASP A 810 -7.79 42.68 17.87
C ASP A 810 -6.29 42.94 17.64
N MET A 811 -5.62 42.16 16.77
CA MET A 811 -4.18 42.28 16.53
C MET A 811 -3.82 43.63 15.91
N ASP A 812 -4.65 44.14 15.01
CA ASP A 812 -4.51 45.46 14.40
C ASP A 812 -4.62 46.58 15.45
N ILE A 813 -5.60 46.48 16.36
CA ILE A 813 -5.79 47.42 17.47
C ILE A 813 -4.60 47.33 18.44
N HIS A 814 -4.13 46.13 18.75
CA HIS A 814 -2.98 45.92 19.61
C HIS A 814 -1.70 46.52 19.01
N GLN A 815 -1.47 46.28 17.71
CA GLN A 815 -0.35 46.87 16.98
C GLN A 815 -0.41 48.40 17.04
N ILE A 816 -1.57 49.01 16.81
CA ILE A 816 -1.73 50.48 16.87
C ILE A 816 -1.57 51.00 18.30
N ALA A 817 -2.19 50.37 19.30
CA ALA A 817 -2.24 50.88 20.67
C ALA A 817 -0.94 50.65 21.46
N VAL A 818 -0.22 49.56 21.18
CA VAL A 818 0.97 49.14 21.93
C VAL A 818 2.26 49.40 21.14
N HIS A 819 2.22 49.33 19.81
CA HIS A 819 3.39 49.45 18.93
C HIS A 819 3.30 50.61 17.94
N GLY A 820 2.15 51.28 17.85
CA GLY A 820 1.97 52.44 17.00
C GLY A 820 2.82 53.58 17.51
N LYS A 821 3.85 53.95 16.74
CA LYS A 821 4.47 55.27 16.89
C LYS A 821 3.39 56.30 16.54
N SER A 822 2.94 57.05 17.53
CA SER A 822 2.22 58.31 17.31
C SER A 822 3.03 59.14 16.32
N SER A 823 2.47 59.29 15.12
CA SER A 823 3.01 60.14 14.05
C SER A 823 2.93 61.60 14.47
#